data_AF-A0A496PRP9-F1
#
_entry.id   AF-A0A496PRP9-F1
#
_cell.length_a   1.000
_cell.length_b   1.000
_cell.length_c   1.000
_cell.angle_alpha   90.00
_cell.angle_beta   90.00
_cell.angle_gamma   90.00
#
_symmetry.space_group_name_H-M   'P 1'
#
loop_
_entity.id
_entity.type
_entity.pdbx_description
1 polymer ?
#
loop_
_entity_poly.entity_id
_entity_poly.type
_entity_poly.pdbx_seq_one_letter_code
_entity_poly.pdbx_strand_id
1 'polypeptide(L)'
;MLKRDCFGAIGTGMSLAALLLMLLLLAGLSQPIQATSVQIQNVEDVPLSQNVQISIDLEDVDPSQELGGFDLLLAFDYTGLSLLDVEQGQMLTDCDWEYFTYRDGQEGDCGDSTCPDGVVRIVAMADIVNGPVHPSCYAESPGQLAVLTFLTTSNPNYACYYLPIRFYWADCGDNSFANVTGDSLLISDRIIDVTGMDITEESEFPTIFGAPSECITDPAIVRGIDYYNGGTWLTCEPPPDTNAVVMIQGVSGVWLGDDFMVGINLQQQSPGTIWSAYDFLIHYDEMAMTFVDAQPGQRLDSCDWEYFTYRPGPEGDCGGEPCPGGTVRVVAVADLNNGDIHPACLIDSAGDLATLGFQLVNDSALMGQTFPIEWWWHDCGDNSTASQNGDTLFVSNDVYDYYGFTITQETSFPTFFGAPSECLTGALRGIDYYNGRVRVAGGHFISDRGDVNLNGVPNEVADWVLFSDYFYSGPDVFTIDSAYQIATTDINADGLVLTLRDFMYLYRIIIGTAYPIDKSAYGADTVEILQDLGLKQVSFSTPDSLGALFLTFDGEIVPEMVFDTTGFQWWYKQEEGQTRVVIFPDLVMPGSEPGIYPGVIFNYTGYGLLTEFEAADYADTWFHRSISYSSDRERRASISIERTDFSFLGTTEEIAITLDSVEAGFEMGGFDLLIGYEALTMTLVGVAQGQLLTDCDWEYFTYRQGALDNCDVPGCPSGVVRIVAVANVNNGENYPTCYGETGGELARLTMVITSDPAYEYMFLPIDWLWNDCGDNAVPSRYGDALFVSSDVYDAAGTVITQDVELPTGYGLPSLCLSDSNTVRALDFHNGGVNLMEDMGCNSGDINVNGVYYEVSDFILFTNYFTYGLAVFVINPQWQIAQTDINCDGITLSVTDLVFLLRIITGDTPSGPMPPAIAADTCLLVQDTVAGTISLDYAQSLSTVHMLFDGEVVPEFDFPQHDANAYWDGIYTRVLIVPQLALGTLSPINSGLLFSYSGSGNLISASVAYDGQQTVPVLVEGSGATACCTHRGNVDGDSNSSSFVNIADVTRLVSYLFGEGSSFPCLEEANVNGLSSESGMIDILDLTFLVAYLFSGGSPPPPCP
;
A
#
# COMPACT_ATOMS: atom_id res chain seq x y z
N MET A 1 56.19 8.52 -19.02
CA MET A 1 57.64 8.40 -18.72
C MET A 1 57.80 7.69 -17.38
N LEU A 2 58.40 6.49 -17.41
CA LEU A 2 59.17 5.78 -16.37
C LEU A 2 58.80 5.85 -14.87
N LYS A 3 58.47 4.64 -14.36
CA LYS A 3 59.07 3.90 -13.21
C LYS A 3 58.54 4.08 -11.77
N ARG A 4 57.91 2.99 -11.29
CA ARG A 4 58.22 2.20 -10.07
C ARG A 4 59.55 2.57 -9.37
N ASP A 5 59.50 2.86 -8.07
CA ASP A 5 60.18 2.10 -7.00
C ASP A 5 60.03 2.81 -5.63
N CYS A 6 59.46 2.09 -4.65
CA CYS A 6 59.75 2.09 -3.20
C CYS A 6 58.47 1.80 -2.40
N PHE A 7 58.26 0.54 -2.00
CA PHE A 7 58.24 0.15 -0.58
C PHE A 7 58.06 -1.38 -0.50
N GLY A 8 59.14 -2.05 -0.12
CA GLY A 8 59.13 -3.43 0.34
C GLY A 8 59.56 -3.47 1.80
N ALA A 9 58.81 -4.26 2.56
CA ALA A 9 59.12 -4.88 3.86
C ALA A 9 59.13 -4.03 5.13
N ILE A 10 58.14 -4.29 5.98
CA ILE A 10 58.12 -4.67 7.43
C ILE A 10 56.65 -4.40 7.83
N GLY A 11 55.78 -5.35 8.15
CA GLY A 11 55.89 -6.42 9.13
C GLY A 11 54.61 -6.36 9.98
N THR A 12 53.76 -7.39 9.87
CA THR A 12 52.72 -7.84 10.81
C THR A 12 52.34 -6.88 11.95
N GLY A 13 51.16 -6.25 11.83
CA GLY A 13 50.52 -5.54 12.95
C GLY A 13 49.66 -4.34 12.55
N MET A 14 48.69 -4.51 11.64
CA MET A 14 47.55 -3.59 11.56
C MET A 14 46.37 -4.23 12.31
N SER A 15 45.98 -3.61 13.41
CA SER A 15 44.77 -3.96 14.17
C SER A 15 43.53 -3.78 13.29
N LEU A 16 42.54 -4.67 13.46
CA LEU A 16 41.21 -4.58 12.87
C LEU A 16 40.60 -3.17 13.04
N ALA A 17 40.93 -2.46 14.11
CA ALA A 17 40.49 -1.09 14.36
C ALA A 17 41.01 -0.05 13.35
N ALA A 18 42.19 -0.25 12.75
CA ALA A 18 42.74 0.68 11.75
C ALA A 18 42.16 0.44 10.35
N LEU A 19 41.74 -0.79 10.05
CA LEU A 19 40.98 -1.11 8.84
C LEU A 19 39.52 -0.64 8.97
N LEU A 20 38.94 -0.77 10.17
CA LEU A 20 37.61 -0.27 10.51
C LEU A 20 37.56 1.27 10.44
N LEU A 21 38.59 1.97 10.91
CA LEU A 21 38.66 3.44 10.81
C LEU A 21 38.79 3.95 9.36
N MET A 22 39.41 3.16 8.48
CA MET A 22 39.57 3.50 7.05
C MET A 22 38.33 3.16 6.23
N LEU A 23 37.58 2.11 6.61
CA LEU A 23 36.26 1.81 6.04
C LEU A 23 35.18 2.79 6.56
N LEU A 24 35.24 3.20 7.84
CA LEU A 24 34.37 4.25 8.40
C LEU A 24 34.61 5.63 7.76
N LEU A 25 35.80 5.89 7.24
CA LEU A 25 36.10 7.12 6.48
C LEU A 25 35.68 7.07 5.01
N LEU A 26 35.29 5.90 4.49
CA LEU A 26 34.83 5.73 3.09
C LEU A 26 33.32 5.44 2.99
N ALA A 27 32.66 5.06 4.09
CA ALA A 27 31.21 4.81 4.15
C ALA A 27 30.37 6.01 4.65
N GLY A 28 31.00 7.16 4.91
CA GLY A 28 30.34 8.37 5.43
C GLY A 28 29.94 9.41 4.38
N LEU A 29 29.79 9.05 3.10
CA LEU A 29 29.40 10.00 2.05
C LEU A 29 28.35 9.41 1.12
N SER A 30 27.11 9.36 1.60
CA SER A 30 25.89 9.72 0.85
C SER A 30 24.67 9.52 1.76
N GLN A 31 24.48 10.43 2.72
CA GLN A 31 23.10 10.68 3.20
C GLN A 31 22.38 11.44 2.08
N PRO A 32 21.08 11.19 1.82
CA PRO A 32 20.28 12.13 1.04
C PRO A 32 20.32 13.45 1.80
N ILE A 33 20.86 14.49 1.17
CA ILE A 33 20.94 15.83 1.74
C ILE A 33 19.50 16.35 1.78
N GLN A 34 19.00 16.68 2.98
CA GLN A 34 17.74 17.41 3.15
C GLN A 34 17.93 18.78 2.51
N ALA A 35 17.10 19.12 1.52
CA ALA A 35 17.21 20.38 0.79
C ALA A 35 16.70 21.53 1.67
N THR A 36 17.48 22.62 1.74
CA THR A 36 17.09 23.86 2.43
C THR A 36 15.76 24.37 1.88
N SER A 37 14.82 24.79 2.73
CA SER A 37 13.51 25.26 2.31
C SER A 37 13.24 26.72 2.71
N VAL A 38 12.44 27.43 1.89
CA VAL A 38 12.03 28.81 2.14
C VAL A 38 10.52 28.92 1.95
N GLN A 39 9.84 29.38 2.99
CA GLN A 39 8.38 29.36 3.07
C GLN A 39 7.80 30.74 3.30
N ILE A 40 6.75 31.07 2.54
CA ILE A 40 5.88 32.20 2.81
C ILE A 40 4.74 31.70 3.69
N GLN A 41 4.53 32.31 4.86
CA GLN A 41 3.49 31.88 5.78
C GLN A 41 2.08 32.11 5.23
N ASN A 42 1.13 31.31 5.72
CA ASN A 42 -0.29 31.52 5.51
C ASN A 42 -0.92 32.21 6.72
N VAL A 43 -1.69 33.27 6.48
CA VAL A 43 -2.43 33.97 7.54
C VAL A 43 -3.93 33.90 7.27
N GLU A 44 -4.66 33.28 8.20
CA GLU A 44 -6.10 33.05 8.08
C GLU A 44 -6.94 34.19 8.69
N ASP A 45 -8.21 34.25 8.28
CA ASP A 45 -9.24 35.12 8.85
C ASP A 45 -8.87 36.60 8.97
N VAL A 46 -8.28 37.18 7.92
CA VAL A 46 -7.92 38.59 7.88
C VAL A 46 -9.11 39.45 7.41
N PRO A 47 -9.61 40.40 8.21
CA PRO A 47 -10.71 41.23 7.78
C PRO A 47 -10.36 42.15 6.61
N LEU A 48 -11.37 42.54 5.84
CA LEU A 48 -11.21 43.56 4.81
C LEU A 48 -10.76 44.89 5.42
N SER A 49 -9.94 45.65 4.69
CA SER A 49 -9.38 46.94 5.13
C SER A 49 -8.55 46.88 6.42
N GLN A 50 -7.90 45.75 6.70
CA GLN A 50 -6.99 45.59 7.84
C GLN A 50 -5.56 45.33 7.38
N ASN A 51 -4.62 45.61 8.28
CA ASN A 51 -3.23 45.25 8.07
C ASN A 51 -3.02 43.77 8.42
N VAL A 52 -2.28 43.05 7.58
CA VAL A 52 -1.80 41.69 7.83
C VAL A 52 -0.29 41.65 7.72
N GLN A 53 0.35 40.91 8.61
CA GLN A 53 1.79 40.65 8.57
C GLN A 53 2.01 39.19 8.16
N ILE A 54 2.82 38.96 7.13
CA ILE A 54 3.12 37.64 6.57
C ILE A 54 4.65 37.48 6.60
N SER A 55 5.16 36.45 7.27
CA SER A 55 6.60 36.18 7.32
C SER A 55 7.06 35.31 6.16
N ILE A 56 8.35 35.48 5.83
CA ILE A 56 9.12 34.56 5.01
C ILE A 56 10.12 33.90 5.96
N ASP A 57 10.05 32.58 6.04
CA ASP A 57 10.84 31.77 6.96
C ASP A 57 11.77 30.85 6.19
N LEU A 58 12.97 30.66 6.73
CA LEU A 58 13.94 29.66 6.30
C LEU A 58 13.72 28.41 7.15
N GLU A 59 13.59 27.26 6.52
CA GLU A 59 13.31 25.96 7.13
C GLU A 59 14.25 24.89 6.55
N ASP A 60 14.32 23.71 7.19
CA ASP A 60 15.08 22.53 6.70
C ASP A 60 16.53 22.78 6.24
N VAL A 61 17.25 23.70 6.89
CA VAL A 61 18.57 24.15 6.42
C VAL A 61 19.59 23.01 6.38
N ASP A 62 20.14 22.74 5.19
CA ASP A 62 21.25 21.82 5.02
C ASP A 62 22.45 22.29 5.87
N PRO A 63 22.91 21.52 6.87
CA PRO A 63 24.01 21.93 7.76
C PRO A 63 25.34 22.15 7.02
N SER A 64 25.46 21.70 5.78
CA SER A 64 26.62 21.93 4.92
C SER A 64 26.54 23.24 4.12
N GLN A 65 25.39 23.93 4.14
CA GLN A 65 25.14 25.19 3.44
C GLN A 65 25.10 26.37 4.43
N GLU A 66 26.18 27.16 4.48
CA GLU A 66 26.16 28.46 5.16
C GLU A 66 25.71 29.55 4.15
N LEU A 67 24.55 30.16 4.39
CA LEU A 67 23.96 31.17 3.50
C LEU A 67 24.38 32.59 3.93
N GLY A 68 24.99 33.34 3.01
CA GLY A 68 25.56 34.68 3.24
C GLY A 68 24.75 35.84 2.63
N GLY A 69 23.72 35.54 1.83
CA GLY A 69 22.84 36.55 1.25
C GLY A 69 21.74 35.94 0.40
N PHE A 70 20.71 36.72 0.08
CA PHE A 70 19.61 36.30 -0.79
C PHE A 70 19.04 37.47 -1.61
N ASP A 71 18.44 37.12 -2.74
CA ASP A 71 17.60 38.00 -3.58
C ASP A 71 16.28 37.27 -3.86
N LEU A 72 15.20 37.71 -3.22
CA LEU A 72 13.85 37.14 -3.36
C LEU A 72 12.96 38.07 -4.18
N LEU A 73 12.25 37.52 -5.16
CA LEU A 73 11.28 38.23 -5.98
C LEU A 73 9.91 37.55 -5.85
N LEU A 74 8.94 38.29 -5.29
CA LEU A 74 7.62 37.76 -4.96
C LEU A 74 6.53 38.51 -5.73
N ALA A 75 5.55 37.79 -6.24
CA ALA A 75 4.35 38.32 -6.85
C ALA A 75 3.14 38.14 -5.94
N PHE A 76 2.27 39.15 -5.88
CA PHE A 76 1.02 39.15 -5.13
C PHE A 76 -0.09 39.85 -5.94
N ASP A 77 -1.35 39.58 -5.63
CA ASP A 77 -2.47 40.28 -6.27
C ASP A 77 -2.64 41.70 -5.71
N TYR A 78 -2.13 42.69 -6.45
CA TYR A 78 -2.21 44.12 -6.08
C TYR A 78 -3.63 44.69 -6.03
N THR A 79 -4.64 43.96 -6.51
CA THR A 79 -6.05 44.37 -6.44
C THR A 79 -6.69 43.97 -5.11
N GLY A 80 -6.18 42.90 -4.49
CA GLY A 80 -6.60 42.40 -3.17
C GLY A 80 -5.70 42.85 -2.02
N LEU A 81 -4.39 43.00 -2.27
CA LEU A 81 -3.38 43.39 -1.28
C LEU A 81 -2.62 44.65 -1.72
N SER A 82 -2.38 45.55 -0.78
CA SER A 82 -1.46 46.69 -0.97
C SER A 82 -0.29 46.55 -0.01
N LEU A 83 0.92 46.36 -0.53
CA LEU A 83 2.12 46.32 0.30
C LEU A 83 2.31 47.67 1.00
N LEU A 84 2.50 47.66 2.32
CA LEU A 84 2.75 48.84 3.14
C LEU A 84 4.20 48.95 3.57
N ASP A 85 4.79 47.83 3.99
CA ASP A 85 6.18 47.77 4.46
C ASP A 85 6.75 46.35 4.38
N VAL A 86 8.08 46.24 4.35
CA VAL A 86 8.81 44.97 4.55
C VAL A 86 9.88 45.19 5.61
N GLU A 87 9.75 44.50 6.73
CA GLU A 87 10.69 44.56 7.85
C GLU A 87 11.71 43.42 7.76
N GLN A 88 12.92 43.68 8.25
CA GLN A 88 13.98 42.68 8.36
C GLN A 88 13.57 41.60 9.36
N GLY A 89 13.71 40.32 8.99
CA GLY A 89 13.32 39.20 9.83
C GLY A 89 14.15 39.09 11.11
N GLN A 90 13.58 38.43 12.12
CA GLN A 90 14.20 38.29 13.44
C GLN A 90 15.57 37.60 13.37
N MET A 91 15.73 36.56 12.53
CA MET A 91 17.01 35.85 12.38
C MET A 91 18.11 36.78 11.88
N LEU A 92 17.82 37.59 10.86
CA LEU A 92 18.80 38.51 10.29
C LEU A 92 19.19 39.62 11.29
N THR A 93 18.22 40.05 12.10
CA THR A 93 18.45 41.03 13.17
C THR A 93 19.32 40.46 14.29
N ASP A 94 19.04 39.23 14.72
CA ASP A 94 19.80 38.55 15.78
C ASP A 94 21.23 38.22 15.35
N CYS A 95 21.42 37.93 14.07
CA CYS A 95 22.73 37.70 13.45
C CYS A 95 23.47 38.98 13.04
N ASP A 96 22.96 40.17 13.35
CA ASP A 96 23.56 41.47 12.98
C ASP A 96 23.88 41.59 11.46
N TRP A 97 22.99 41.10 10.57
CA TRP A 97 23.19 41.21 9.12
C TRP A 97 23.26 42.68 8.67
N GLU A 98 24.25 42.98 7.82
CA GLU A 98 24.63 44.37 7.56
C GLU A 98 23.82 45.08 6.48
N TYR A 99 23.15 44.33 5.60
CA TYR A 99 22.36 44.90 4.51
C TYR A 99 21.01 44.20 4.38
N PHE A 100 19.95 45.00 4.36
CA PHE A 100 18.59 44.58 4.05
C PHE A 100 17.88 45.73 3.31
N THR A 101 17.25 45.45 2.18
CA THR A 101 16.42 46.41 1.44
C THR A 101 15.30 45.68 0.73
N TYR A 102 14.22 46.40 0.44
CA TYR A 102 13.20 45.94 -0.49
C TYR A 102 12.86 47.03 -1.51
N ARG A 103 12.23 46.64 -2.62
CA ARG A 103 11.66 47.53 -3.64
C ARG A 103 10.38 46.92 -4.21
N ASP A 104 9.37 47.74 -4.47
CA ASP A 104 8.09 47.29 -5.01
C ASP A 104 7.70 48.03 -6.31
N GLY A 105 6.74 47.45 -7.04
CA GLY A 105 6.15 48.06 -8.24
C GLY A 105 7.09 48.07 -9.47
N GLN A 106 6.87 49.03 -10.38
CA GLN A 106 7.65 49.15 -11.64
C GLN A 106 9.14 49.48 -11.43
N GLU A 107 9.54 49.85 -10.20
CA GLU A 107 10.94 50.07 -9.81
C GLU A 107 11.55 48.83 -9.12
N GLY A 108 10.83 47.69 -9.09
CA GLY A 108 11.23 46.40 -8.49
C GLY A 108 12.34 45.62 -9.21
N ASP A 109 12.98 46.21 -10.24
CA ASP A 109 14.17 45.69 -10.93
C ASP A 109 14.04 44.28 -11.56
N CYS A 110 12.93 43.97 -12.27
CA CYS A 110 12.71 42.73 -13.05
C CYS A 110 13.61 42.60 -14.32
N GLY A 111 14.89 42.95 -14.19
CA GLY A 111 15.88 42.92 -15.26
C GLY A 111 15.56 43.87 -16.42
N ASP A 112 15.71 43.36 -17.66
CA ASP A 112 15.45 44.09 -18.91
C ASP A 112 13.94 44.26 -19.23
N SER A 113 13.04 43.79 -18.35
CA SER A 113 11.59 43.81 -18.53
C SER A 113 10.89 44.76 -17.54
N THR A 114 9.75 45.33 -17.95
CA THR A 114 8.89 46.10 -17.03
C THR A 114 8.19 45.14 -16.06
N CYS A 115 8.43 45.29 -14.76
CA CYS A 115 7.74 44.51 -13.74
C CYS A 115 6.20 44.64 -13.86
N PRO A 116 5.46 43.53 -13.71
CA PRO A 116 4.03 43.58 -13.44
C PRO A 116 3.75 44.39 -12.17
N ASP A 117 2.55 44.98 -12.10
CA ASP A 117 2.06 45.54 -10.83
C ASP A 117 1.86 44.39 -9.83
N GLY A 118 2.20 44.61 -8.55
CA GLY A 118 2.09 43.58 -7.51
C GLY A 118 3.32 42.69 -7.36
N VAL A 119 4.52 43.23 -7.56
CA VAL A 119 5.79 42.51 -7.32
C VAL A 119 6.63 43.25 -6.29
N VAL A 120 7.32 42.50 -5.43
CA VAL A 120 8.28 43.00 -4.44
C VAL A 120 9.58 42.20 -4.50
N ARG A 121 10.70 42.91 -4.53
CA ARG A 121 12.05 42.34 -4.43
C ARG A 121 12.64 42.62 -3.05
N ILE A 122 13.20 41.62 -2.40
CA ILE A 122 13.82 41.69 -1.07
C ILE A 122 15.26 41.18 -1.18
N VAL A 123 16.22 42.02 -0.80
CA VAL A 123 17.64 41.69 -0.89
C VAL A 123 18.28 41.84 0.49
N ALA A 124 18.98 40.82 0.93
CA ALA A 124 19.77 40.86 2.17
C ALA A 124 21.17 40.28 1.96
N MET A 125 22.15 40.85 2.66
CA MET A 125 23.52 40.33 2.69
C MET A 125 24.04 40.40 4.13
N ALA A 126 24.60 39.28 4.59
CA ALA A 126 25.10 39.16 5.95
C ALA A 126 26.31 40.06 6.19
N ASP A 127 27.27 40.08 5.25
CA ASP A 127 28.52 40.83 5.35
C ASP A 127 28.74 41.66 4.07
N ILE A 128 28.75 42.99 4.19
CA ILE A 128 29.19 43.88 3.11
C ILE A 128 30.64 44.28 3.36
N VAL A 129 31.43 44.41 2.30
CA VAL A 129 32.87 44.75 2.40
C VAL A 129 33.09 46.18 2.94
N ASN A 130 32.92 46.36 4.25
CA ASN A 130 32.84 47.66 4.92
C ASN A 130 33.95 47.86 5.98
N GLY A 131 34.69 46.81 6.36
CA GLY A 131 35.76 46.88 7.35
C GLY A 131 35.75 45.71 8.34
N PRO A 132 35.97 45.95 9.66
CA PRO A 132 36.03 44.91 10.69
C PRO A 132 34.66 44.58 11.32
N VAL A 133 33.58 45.16 10.80
CA VAL A 133 32.21 44.83 11.19
C VAL A 133 31.82 43.64 10.31
N HIS A 134 31.30 42.60 10.94
CA HIS A 134 30.91 41.33 10.34
C HIS A 134 29.68 40.85 11.10
N PRO A 135 28.79 40.07 10.47
CA PRO A 135 27.63 39.49 11.16
C PRO A 135 28.07 38.55 12.29
N SER A 136 27.22 38.39 13.30
CA SER A 136 27.49 37.53 14.46
C SER A 136 27.21 36.04 14.18
N CYS A 137 26.35 35.76 13.20
CA CYS A 137 26.08 34.44 12.62
C CYS A 137 25.60 34.56 11.16
N TYR A 138 25.52 33.43 10.45
CA TYR A 138 24.92 33.33 9.11
C TYR A 138 23.58 32.59 9.19
N ALA A 139 22.87 32.47 8.06
CA ALA A 139 21.64 31.70 8.00
C ALA A 139 22.00 30.19 7.92
N GLU A 140 22.24 29.61 9.10
CA GLU A 140 22.70 28.23 9.32
C GLU A 140 21.68 27.35 10.07
N SER A 141 20.53 27.93 10.42
CA SER A 141 19.44 27.27 11.14
C SER A 141 18.10 27.90 10.75
N PRO A 142 16.96 27.20 10.94
CA PRO A 142 15.64 27.75 10.65
C PRO A 142 15.37 29.08 11.34
N GLY A 143 14.66 29.99 10.66
CA GLY A 143 14.34 31.30 11.21
C GLY A 143 13.77 32.31 10.20
N GLN A 144 13.23 33.40 10.73
CA GLN A 144 12.53 34.41 9.93
C GLN A 144 13.49 35.31 9.13
N LEU A 145 13.33 35.33 7.81
CA LEU A 145 14.11 36.13 6.84
C LEU A 145 13.55 37.55 6.67
N ALA A 146 12.23 37.69 6.53
CA ALA A 146 11.55 38.98 6.32
C ALA A 146 10.09 38.94 6.80
N VAL A 147 9.50 40.10 7.08
CA VAL A 147 8.06 40.25 7.42
C VAL A 147 7.43 41.29 6.51
N LEU A 148 6.45 40.88 5.71
CA LEU A 148 5.70 41.74 4.79
C LEU A 148 4.42 42.20 5.46
N THR A 149 4.19 43.52 5.48
CA THR A 149 2.93 44.10 5.95
C THR A 149 2.09 44.53 4.76
N PHE A 150 0.91 43.93 4.60
CA PHE A 150 -0.07 44.30 3.58
C PHE A 150 -1.30 44.98 4.20
N LEU A 151 -1.94 45.89 3.47
CA LEU A 151 -3.31 46.32 3.70
C LEU A 151 -4.24 45.54 2.78
N THR A 152 -5.23 44.86 3.35
CA THR A 152 -6.24 44.14 2.58
C THR A 152 -7.24 45.10 1.93
N THR A 153 -7.82 44.70 0.80
CA THR A 153 -8.77 45.51 0.05
C THR A 153 -10.03 45.85 0.85
N SER A 154 -10.69 46.94 0.46
CA SER A 154 -12.03 47.31 0.97
C SER A 154 -13.17 46.80 0.08
N ASN A 155 -12.83 46.13 -1.02
CA ASN A 155 -13.82 45.60 -1.95
C ASN A 155 -14.45 44.32 -1.38
N PRO A 156 -15.77 44.31 -1.10
CA PRO A 156 -16.44 43.15 -0.52
C PRO A 156 -16.42 41.92 -1.44
N ASN A 157 -16.14 42.06 -2.73
CA ASN A 157 -16.00 40.92 -3.64
C ASN A 157 -14.79 40.03 -3.33
N TYR A 158 -13.85 40.52 -2.50
CA TYR A 158 -12.71 39.73 -2.03
C TYR A 158 -12.97 39.11 -0.64
N ALA A 159 -14.17 39.28 -0.07
CA ALA A 159 -14.55 38.49 1.10
C ALA A 159 -14.45 36.99 0.75
N CYS A 160 -13.94 36.19 1.67
CA CYS A 160 -13.69 34.75 1.49
C CYS A 160 -12.67 34.38 0.40
N TYR A 161 -12.00 35.34 -0.24
CA TYR A 161 -10.96 35.05 -1.23
C TYR A 161 -9.62 34.77 -0.55
N TYR A 162 -8.91 33.76 -1.07
CA TYR A 162 -7.49 33.60 -0.80
C TYR A 162 -6.68 34.50 -1.74
N LEU A 163 -5.77 35.26 -1.16
CA LEU A 163 -4.88 36.15 -1.89
C LEU A 163 -3.45 35.56 -1.86
N PRO A 164 -3.02 34.87 -2.94
CA PRO A 164 -1.73 34.21 -2.98
C PRO A 164 -0.58 35.22 -3.09
N ILE A 165 0.54 34.85 -2.47
CA ILE A 165 1.86 35.44 -2.61
C ILE A 165 2.79 34.34 -3.07
N ARG A 166 3.41 34.52 -4.23
CA ARG A 166 4.18 33.48 -4.90
C ARG A 166 5.60 33.93 -5.19
N PHE A 167 6.54 33.00 -5.15
CA PHE A 167 7.86 33.21 -5.74
C PHE A 167 7.70 33.38 -7.26
N TYR A 168 8.46 34.33 -7.80
CA TYR A 168 8.34 34.77 -9.18
C TYR A 168 9.71 34.96 -9.80
N TRP A 169 9.93 34.40 -10.99
CA TRP A 169 11.19 34.53 -11.71
C TRP A 169 11.00 35.34 -12.99
N ALA A 170 11.73 36.44 -13.12
CA ALA A 170 11.89 37.22 -14.34
C ALA A 170 13.23 36.94 -15.02
N ASP A 171 14.26 36.56 -14.25
CA ASP A 171 15.54 36.07 -14.74
C ASP A 171 16.19 35.05 -13.78
N CYS A 172 17.38 34.55 -14.14
CA CYS A 172 18.10 33.52 -13.37
C CYS A 172 18.66 33.98 -12.01
N GLY A 173 18.67 35.28 -11.72
CA GLY A 173 19.11 35.83 -10.44
C GLY A 173 18.00 35.89 -9.40
N ASP A 174 16.74 35.78 -9.81
CA ASP A 174 15.60 35.84 -8.91
C ASP A 174 15.49 34.59 -8.03
N ASN A 175 15.08 34.81 -6.78
CA ASN A 175 14.91 33.77 -5.75
C ASN A 175 16.17 32.92 -5.64
N SER A 176 17.28 33.58 -5.35
CA SER A 176 18.58 32.95 -5.22
C SER A 176 19.25 33.25 -3.90
N PHE A 177 20.01 32.29 -3.40
CA PHE A 177 20.81 32.42 -2.18
C PHE A 177 22.30 32.31 -2.51
N ALA A 178 23.11 33.18 -1.94
CA ALA A 178 24.56 33.10 -2.05
C ALA A 178 25.13 32.41 -0.82
N ASN A 179 26.19 31.62 -0.99
CA ASN A 179 26.97 31.15 0.15
C ASN A 179 27.75 32.30 0.82
N VAL A 180 28.32 32.04 1.99
CA VAL A 180 29.10 33.03 2.76
C VAL A 180 30.27 33.67 2.01
N THR A 181 30.86 32.96 1.04
CA THR A 181 31.96 33.47 0.21
C THR A 181 31.50 34.22 -1.04
N GLY A 182 30.22 34.12 -1.40
CA GLY A 182 29.63 34.70 -2.60
C GLY A 182 30.12 34.07 -3.91
N ASP A 183 30.66 32.85 -3.87
CA ASP A 183 31.21 32.15 -5.05
C ASP A 183 30.31 31.01 -5.55
N SER A 184 29.28 30.62 -4.82
CA SER A 184 28.20 29.76 -5.30
C SER A 184 26.83 30.37 -5.07
N LEU A 185 25.89 30.06 -5.97
CA LEU A 185 24.51 30.52 -5.93
C LEU A 185 23.56 29.30 -5.91
N LEU A 186 22.69 29.25 -4.92
CA LEU A 186 21.65 28.24 -4.76
C LEU A 186 20.36 28.80 -5.36
N ILE A 187 19.75 28.03 -6.28
CA ILE A 187 18.48 28.37 -6.93
C ILE A 187 17.43 27.30 -6.61
N SER A 188 16.20 27.53 -7.10
CA SER A 188 15.08 26.63 -6.89
C SER A 188 15.38 25.19 -7.30
N ASP A 189 15.11 24.25 -6.41
CA ASP A 189 15.02 22.82 -6.70
C ASP A 189 13.56 22.44 -6.96
N ARG A 190 12.68 22.57 -5.95
CA ARG A 190 11.24 22.40 -6.09
C ARG A 190 10.44 23.65 -5.72
N ILE A 191 9.29 23.82 -6.35
CA ILE A 191 8.31 24.88 -6.07
C ILE A 191 6.99 24.23 -5.66
N ILE A 192 6.55 24.54 -4.45
CA ILE A 192 5.36 23.95 -3.85
C ILE A 192 4.29 25.04 -3.74
N ASP A 193 3.13 24.80 -4.36
CA ASP A 193 2.00 25.73 -4.28
C ASP A 193 1.29 25.61 -2.92
N VAL A 194 0.39 26.55 -2.66
CA VAL A 194 -0.38 26.66 -1.40
C VAL A 194 -1.25 25.44 -1.08
N THR A 195 -1.42 24.55 -2.04
CA THR A 195 -2.13 23.26 -1.92
C THR A 195 -1.23 22.10 -1.49
N GLY A 196 0.09 22.31 -1.38
CA GLY A 196 1.09 21.27 -1.14
C GLY A 196 1.55 20.54 -2.42
N MET A 197 1.02 20.93 -3.59
CA MET A 197 1.40 20.35 -4.88
C MET A 197 2.74 20.92 -5.36
N ASP A 198 3.66 20.04 -5.78
CA ASP A 198 4.85 20.44 -6.52
C ASP A 198 4.45 20.88 -7.95
N ILE A 199 4.73 22.13 -8.27
CA ILE A 199 4.42 22.77 -9.56
C ILE A 199 5.69 23.03 -10.38
N THR A 200 6.81 22.42 -10.04
CA THR A 200 8.09 22.63 -10.71
C THR A 200 8.02 22.20 -12.17
N GLU A 201 8.24 23.13 -13.09
CA GLU A 201 8.17 22.87 -14.54
C GLU A 201 9.19 23.70 -15.31
N GLU A 202 9.78 23.08 -16.33
CA GLU A 202 10.64 23.80 -17.27
C GLU A 202 9.81 24.78 -18.10
N SER A 203 10.09 26.08 -17.95
CA SER A 203 9.28 27.15 -18.52
C SER A 203 10.14 28.35 -18.96
N GLU A 204 9.63 29.18 -19.88
CA GLU A 204 10.32 30.43 -20.27
C GLU A 204 10.02 31.54 -19.26
N PHE A 205 10.96 32.47 -19.07
CA PHE A 205 10.72 33.66 -18.26
C PHE A 205 9.69 34.62 -18.92
N PRO A 206 8.86 35.31 -18.12
CA PRO A 206 8.72 35.16 -16.67
C PRO A 206 7.88 33.95 -16.27
N THR A 207 8.19 33.35 -15.11
CA THR A 207 7.55 32.12 -14.62
C THR A 207 7.35 32.10 -13.10
N ILE A 208 6.45 31.23 -12.65
CA ILE A 208 6.24 30.87 -11.23
C ILE A 208 6.64 29.42 -10.93
N PHE A 209 7.14 28.69 -11.92
CA PHE A 209 7.44 27.25 -11.84
C PHE A 209 8.91 26.96 -11.48
N GLY A 210 9.65 27.98 -11.07
CA GLY A 210 11.06 27.90 -10.69
C GLY A 210 12.02 28.35 -11.77
N ALA A 211 13.31 28.37 -11.43
CA ALA A 211 14.40 28.70 -12.34
C ALA A 211 14.57 27.59 -13.41
N PRO A 212 14.49 27.92 -14.72
CA PRO A 212 14.65 26.95 -15.79
C PRO A 212 16.09 26.43 -15.90
N SER A 213 16.27 25.30 -16.60
CA SER A 213 17.57 24.66 -16.81
C SER A 213 18.61 25.55 -17.52
N GLU A 214 18.19 26.61 -18.21
CA GLU A 214 19.14 27.58 -18.78
C GLU A 214 19.96 28.35 -17.72
N CYS A 215 19.49 28.39 -16.47
CA CYS A 215 20.15 29.08 -15.37
C CYS A 215 21.33 28.30 -14.76
N ILE A 216 21.45 27.01 -15.01
CA ILE A 216 22.52 26.14 -14.47
C ILE A 216 23.65 25.89 -15.47
N THR A 217 23.93 26.88 -16.32
CA THR A 217 25.05 26.79 -17.29
C THR A 217 26.42 27.04 -16.65
N ASP A 218 26.46 27.71 -15.50
CA ASP A 218 27.65 27.89 -14.67
C ASP A 218 27.68 26.84 -13.54
N PRO A 219 28.74 26.03 -13.38
CA PRO A 219 28.84 25.06 -12.30
C PRO A 219 28.86 25.68 -10.89
N ALA A 220 29.01 27.00 -10.77
CA ALA A 220 28.83 27.71 -9.50
C ALA A 220 27.35 27.87 -9.09
N ILE A 221 26.41 27.58 -9.99
CA ILE A 221 24.97 27.67 -9.73
C ILE A 221 24.43 26.25 -9.54
N VAL A 222 23.77 26.01 -8.40
CA VAL A 222 23.30 24.68 -7.99
C VAL A 222 21.83 24.77 -7.55
N ARG A 223 21.01 23.78 -7.91
CA ARG A 223 19.66 23.63 -7.34
C ARG A 223 19.79 23.13 -5.90
N GLY A 224 19.11 23.78 -4.96
CA GLY A 224 19.19 23.35 -3.56
C GLY A 224 18.24 24.05 -2.61
N ILE A 225 17.31 24.87 -3.11
CA ILE A 225 16.29 25.54 -2.30
C ILE A 225 14.90 25.07 -2.74
N ASP A 226 14.13 24.52 -1.81
CA ASP A 226 12.70 24.26 -2.00
C ASP A 226 11.89 25.48 -1.59
N TYR A 227 10.95 25.91 -2.44
CA TYR A 227 10.18 27.14 -2.23
C TYR A 227 8.71 26.84 -2.00
N TYR A 228 8.15 27.28 -0.87
CA TYR A 228 6.74 27.09 -0.50
C TYR A 228 5.97 28.41 -0.63
N ASN A 229 5.02 28.45 -1.56
CA ASN A 229 4.14 29.61 -1.75
C ASN A 229 3.15 29.76 -0.57
N GLY A 230 2.72 31.00 -0.31
CA GLY A 230 1.86 31.34 0.82
C GLY A 230 0.89 32.47 0.49
N GLY A 231 0.35 33.13 1.52
CA GLY A 231 -0.65 34.19 1.31
C GLY A 231 -1.60 34.39 2.48
N THR A 232 -2.80 34.91 2.19
CA THR A 232 -3.79 35.20 3.25
C THR A 232 -5.22 34.91 2.83
N TRP A 233 -6.01 34.38 3.78
CA TRP A 233 -7.45 34.23 3.65
C TRP A 233 -8.18 35.45 4.22
N LEU A 234 -9.08 36.03 3.42
CA LEU A 234 -9.91 37.13 3.88
C LEU A 234 -11.18 36.62 4.58
N THR A 235 -11.56 37.25 5.70
CA THR A 235 -12.77 36.87 6.44
C THR A 235 -14.02 36.99 5.59
N CYS A 236 -14.94 36.06 5.80
CA CYS A 236 -16.28 36.07 5.23
C CYS A 236 -17.24 37.04 5.96
N GLU A 237 -16.85 38.27 6.26
CA GLU A 237 -17.83 39.25 6.76
C GLU A 237 -18.72 39.70 5.60
N PRO A 238 -20.03 39.38 5.61
CA PRO A 238 -20.93 39.74 4.54
C PRO A 238 -21.13 41.27 4.52
N PRO A 239 -21.32 41.89 3.35
CA PRO A 239 -21.70 43.30 3.29
C PRO A 239 -23.03 43.52 4.05
N PRO A 240 -23.26 44.70 4.63
CA PRO A 240 -24.49 44.98 5.37
C PRO A 240 -25.70 44.84 4.44
N ASP A 241 -26.41 43.72 4.55
CA ASP A 241 -27.50 43.35 3.66
C ASP A 241 -28.86 43.84 4.21
N THR A 242 -29.96 43.61 3.51
CA THR A 242 -31.31 43.90 4.02
C THR A 242 -32.02 42.68 4.61
N ASN A 243 -31.50 41.48 4.38
CA ASN A 243 -32.02 40.22 4.89
C ASN A 243 -31.34 39.81 6.21
N ALA A 244 -31.85 38.75 6.84
CA ALA A 244 -31.14 38.08 7.92
C ALA A 244 -30.07 37.16 7.34
N VAL A 245 -28.91 37.06 7.98
CA VAL A 245 -27.79 36.23 7.52
C VAL A 245 -27.50 35.14 8.56
N VAL A 246 -27.66 33.87 8.18
CA VAL A 246 -27.34 32.72 9.02
C VAL A 246 -26.15 31.99 8.42
N MET A 247 -25.14 31.74 9.25
CA MET A 247 -23.87 31.18 8.83
C MET A 247 -23.49 29.98 9.69
N ILE A 248 -23.11 28.89 9.02
CA ILE A 248 -22.35 27.80 9.65
C ILE A 248 -20.88 28.23 9.65
N GLN A 249 -20.23 28.21 10.81
CA GLN A 249 -18.84 28.64 10.93
C GLN A 249 -17.89 27.66 10.24
N GLY A 250 -16.78 28.20 9.71
CA GLY A 250 -15.63 27.40 9.33
C GLY A 250 -14.78 27.05 10.55
N VAL A 251 -14.18 25.86 10.55
CA VAL A 251 -13.17 25.42 11.54
C VAL A 251 -11.94 24.94 10.76
N SER A 252 -10.74 25.37 11.13
CA SER A 252 -9.49 24.94 10.51
C SER A 252 -8.52 24.37 11.52
N GLY A 253 -7.59 23.52 11.05
CA GLY A 253 -6.55 22.93 11.90
C GLY A 253 -7.06 21.84 12.83
N VAL A 254 -8.11 21.12 12.45
CA VAL A 254 -8.64 19.99 13.23
C VAL A 254 -7.75 18.77 12.98
N TRP A 255 -7.21 18.16 14.04
CA TRP A 255 -6.40 16.96 13.91
C TRP A 255 -7.26 15.70 13.79
N LEU A 256 -6.69 14.66 13.20
CA LEU A 256 -7.35 13.37 13.03
C LEU A 256 -7.74 12.78 14.39
N GLY A 257 -8.95 12.26 14.50
CA GLY A 257 -9.49 11.71 15.74
C GLY A 257 -10.00 12.74 16.76
N ASP A 258 -9.72 14.03 16.59
CA ASP A 258 -10.18 15.08 17.50
C ASP A 258 -11.69 15.34 17.39
N ASP A 259 -12.27 15.69 18.54
CA ASP A 259 -13.59 16.29 18.62
C ASP A 259 -13.48 17.80 18.38
N PHE A 260 -14.36 18.35 17.54
CA PHE A 260 -14.42 19.78 17.24
C PHE A 260 -15.86 20.30 17.17
N MET A 261 -16.02 21.59 17.41
CA MET A 261 -17.34 22.25 17.50
C MET A 261 -17.51 23.28 16.39
N VAL A 262 -18.67 23.26 15.74
CA VAL A 262 -19.05 24.16 14.65
C VAL A 262 -20.25 25.01 15.07
N GLY A 263 -20.09 26.33 15.12
CA GLY A 263 -21.18 27.24 15.48
C GLY A 263 -22.12 27.55 14.31
N ILE A 264 -23.41 27.72 14.61
CA ILE A 264 -24.43 28.27 13.71
C ILE A 264 -24.84 29.63 14.25
N ASN A 265 -24.54 30.71 13.52
CA ASN A 265 -24.68 32.07 14.01
C ASN A 265 -25.59 32.91 13.12
N LEU A 266 -26.42 33.74 13.76
CA LEU A 266 -27.09 34.85 13.11
C LEU A 266 -26.12 36.03 13.07
N GLN A 267 -25.52 36.30 11.92
CA GLN A 267 -24.55 37.40 11.73
C GLN A 267 -25.26 38.75 11.64
N GLN A 268 -26.41 38.76 10.98
CA GLN A 268 -27.18 39.96 10.76
C GLN A 268 -28.68 39.62 10.83
N GLN A 269 -29.47 40.54 11.37
CA GLN A 269 -30.92 40.42 11.35
C GLN A 269 -31.53 41.51 10.46
N SER A 270 -32.56 41.13 9.70
CA SER A 270 -33.36 42.11 8.96
C SER A 270 -34.19 42.99 9.92
N PRO A 271 -34.27 44.31 9.70
CA PRO A 271 -35.10 45.20 10.51
C PRO A 271 -36.59 44.79 10.49
N GLY A 272 -37.08 44.26 11.61
CA GLY A 272 -38.50 43.94 11.83
C GLY A 272 -38.88 42.46 11.74
N THR A 273 -37.93 41.55 11.50
CA THR A 273 -38.16 40.09 11.50
C THR A 273 -37.67 39.46 12.79
N ILE A 274 -38.47 39.50 13.86
CA ILE A 274 -38.18 38.78 15.12
C ILE A 274 -38.56 37.31 14.94
N TRP A 275 -37.66 36.38 15.29
CA TRP A 275 -37.90 34.95 15.15
C TRP A 275 -38.30 34.28 16.47
N SER A 276 -39.28 33.36 16.40
CA SER A 276 -39.75 32.57 17.55
C SER A 276 -39.54 31.06 17.40
N ALA A 277 -39.08 30.59 16.24
CA ALA A 277 -38.71 29.21 16.01
C ALA A 277 -37.81 29.10 14.77
N TYR A 278 -37.03 28.03 14.69
CA TYR A 278 -36.31 27.62 13.49
C TYR A 278 -36.26 26.09 13.36
N ASP A 279 -36.18 25.61 12.13
CA ASP A 279 -35.97 24.21 11.74
C ASP A 279 -34.84 24.18 10.71
N PHE A 280 -33.67 23.67 11.12
CA PHE A 280 -32.46 23.62 10.32
C PHE A 280 -32.14 22.18 9.95
N LEU A 281 -31.81 21.96 8.67
CA LEU A 281 -31.34 20.68 8.14
C LEU A 281 -29.96 20.91 7.50
N ILE A 282 -28.95 20.28 8.09
CA ILE A 282 -27.55 20.41 7.73
C ILE A 282 -27.05 19.06 7.21
N HIS A 283 -26.19 19.11 6.19
CA HIS A 283 -25.49 17.96 5.62
C HIS A 283 -23.98 18.08 5.87
N TYR A 284 -23.31 16.94 6.10
CA TYR A 284 -21.87 16.81 6.28
C TYR A 284 -21.41 15.48 5.67
N ASP A 285 -20.10 15.37 5.39
CA ASP A 285 -19.52 14.13 4.88
C ASP A 285 -19.30 13.10 6.00
N GLU A 286 -20.11 12.04 6.01
CA GLU A 286 -20.03 10.97 7.01
C GLU A 286 -18.83 10.04 6.84
N MET A 287 -18.11 10.10 5.72
CA MET A 287 -16.84 9.38 5.54
C MET A 287 -15.68 10.13 6.20
N ALA A 288 -15.78 11.45 6.35
CA ALA A 288 -14.74 12.28 6.95
C ALA A 288 -15.01 12.61 8.43
N MET A 289 -16.28 12.70 8.84
CA MET A 289 -16.68 13.15 10.17
C MET A 289 -17.83 12.33 10.74
N THR A 290 -17.83 12.12 12.06
CA THR A 290 -18.94 11.55 12.81
C THR A 290 -19.63 12.64 13.63
N PHE A 291 -20.95 12.79 13.49
CA PHE A 291 -21.71 13.72 14.33
C PHE A 291 -21.85 13.19 15.76
N VAL A 292 -21.55 14.04 16.75
CA VAL A 292 -21.52 13.68 18.18
C VAL A 292 -22.76 14.23 18.90
N ASP A 293 -22.95 15.55 18.88
CA ASP A 293 -24.07 16.22 19.57
C ASP A 293 -24.44 17.57 18.95
N ALA A 294 -25.55 18.15 19.40
CA ALA A 294 -25.84 19.56 19.15
C ALA A 294 -26.36 20.23 20.43
N GLN A 295 -25.89 21.45 20.66
CA GLN A 295 -26.19 22.25 21.85
C GLN A 295 -26.90 23.56 21.47
N PRO A 296 -27.81 24.06 22.33
CA PRO A 296 -28.45 25.35 22.11
C PRO A 296 -27.39 26.46 22.13
N GLY A 297 -27.51 27.40 21.18
CA GLY A 297 -26.64 28.57 21.16
C GLY A 297 -26.88 29.47 22.37
N GLN A 298 -25.88 30.28 22.73
CA GLN A 298 -25.94 31.17 23.89
C GLN A 298 -27.18 32.09 23.86
N ARG A 299 -27.68 32.45 22.67
CA ARG A 299 -28.87 33.29 22.55
C ARG A 299 -30.13 32.59 23.05
N LEU A 300 -30.27 31.30 22.81
CA LEU A 300 -31.43 30.52 23.24
C LEU A 300 -31.41 30.33 24.76
N ASP A 301 -30.24 29.97 25.30
CA ASP A 301 -30.04 29.79 26.74
C ASP A 301 -30.29 31.09 27.51
N SER A 302 -29.78 32.23 27.02
CA SER A 302 -29.99 33.53 27.66
C SER A 302 -31.43 34.04 27.59
N CYS A 303 -32.20 33.55 26.61
CA CYS A 303 -33.60 33.90 26.43
C CYS A 303 -34.57 32.88 27.05
N ASP A 304 -34.07 31.85 27.75
CA ASP A 304 -34.87 30.76 28.34
C ASP A 304 -35.83 30.12 27.30
N TRP A 305 -35.34 29.78 26.10
CA TRP A 305 -36.16 29.10 25.09
C TRP A 305 -36.60 27.72 25.57
N GLU A 306 -37.86 27.37 25.32
CA GLU A 306 -38.49 26.21 25.96
C GLU A 306 -38.24 24.87 25.26
N TYR A 307 -37.83 24.90 23.99
CA TYR A 307 -37.63 23.68 23.21
C TYR A 307 -36.39 23.79 22.31
N PHE A 308 -35.51 22.81 22.44
CA PHE A 308 -34.36 22.57 21.55
C PHE A 308 -34.20 21.06 21.40
N THR A 309 -34.05 20.58 20.17
CA THR A 309 -33.79 19.17 19.88
C THR A 309 -32.94 19.05 18.63
N TYR A 310 -32.24 17.92 18.50
CA TYR A 310 -31.57 17.53 17.28
C TYR A 310 -31.86 16.06 16.97
N ARG A 311 -31.73 15.68 15.69
CA ARG A 311 -31.89 14.31 15.21
C ARG A 311 -30.89 14.04 14.07
N PRO A 312 -29.91 13.15 14.27
CA PRO A 312 -28.96 12.79 13.21
C PRO A 312 -29.51 11.69 12.29
N GLY A 313 -28.98 11.65 11.06
CA GLY A 313 -29.18 10.58 10.09
C GLY A 313 -30.65 10.28 9.76
N PRO A 314 -31.03 9.01 9.54
CA PRO A 314 -32.38 8.61 9.13
C PRO A 314 -33.50 9.05 10.08
N GLU A 315 -33.17 9.37 11.33
CA GLU A 315 -34.12 9.82 12.36
C GLU A 315 -34.50 11.31 12.22
N GLY A 316 -33.85 12.03 11.29
CA GLY A 316 -34.04 13.44 11.02
C GLY A 316 -35.43 13.84 10.49
N ASP A 317 -36.28 12.89 10.08
CA ASP A 317 -37.62 13.11 9.49
C ASP A 317 -37.60 14.10 8.30
N CYS A 318 -37.26 13.61 7.11
CA CYS A 318 -37.17 14.39 5.88
C CYS A 318 -38.53 14.38 5.15
N GLY A 319 -39.55 14.97 5.77
CA GLY A 319 -40.89 15.07 5.18
C GLY A 319 -41.67 13.74 5.19
N GLY A 320 -41.44 12.87 6.16
CA GLY A 320 -42.09 11.56 6.30
C GLY A 320 -41.33 10.38 5.70
N GLU A 321 -40.18 10.62 5.07
CA GLU A 321 -39.21 9.61 4.63
C GLU A 321 -37.90 9.74 5.45
N PRO A 322 -37.12 8.65 5.61
CA PRO A 322 -35.84 8.71 6.32
C PRO A 322 -34.85 9.64 5.60
N CYS A 323 -34.15 10.48 6.36
CA CYS A 323 -33.13 11.35 5.80
C CYS A 323 -31.92 10.54 5.29
N PRO A 324 -31.20 11.04 4.27
CA PRO A 324 -29.91 10.49 3.85
C PRO A 324 -28.90 10.45 5.01
N GLY A 325 -27.91 9.55 4.90
CA GLY A 325 -26.71 9.58 5.75
C GLY A 325 -26.02 10.95 5.71
N GLY A 326 -25.23 11.25 6.74
CA GLY A 326 -24.54 12.55 6.83
C GLY A 326 -25.46 13.77 7.00
N THR A 327 -26.65 13.63 7.62
CA THR A 327 -27.54 14.76 7.88
C THR A 327 -27.83 14.95 9.37
N VAL A 328 -28.10 16.19 9.79
CA VAL A 328 -28.60 16.50 11.13
C VAL A 328 -29.70 17.56 11.04
N ARG A 329 -30.86 17.28 11.66
CA ARG A 329 -31.92 18.27 11.86
C ARG A 329 -31.82 18.89 13.24
N VAL A 330 -31.87 20.22 13.34
CA VAL A 330 -31.85 20.98 14.59
C VAL A 330 -33.09 21.87 14.64
N VAL A 331 -33.93 21.69 15.67
CA VAL A 331 -35.19 22.41 15.83
C VAL A 331 -35.23 23.13 17.16
N ALA A 332 -35.58 24.41 17.14
CA ALA A 332 -35.81 25.18 18.35
C ALA A 332 -37.12 25.99 18.29
N VAL A 333 -37.81 26.07 19.42
CA VAL A 333 -39.05 26.84 19.58
C VAL A 333 -38.97 27.63 20.88
N ALA A 334 -39.20 28.93 20.79
CA ALA A 334 -39.06 29.83 21.92
C ALA A 334 -40.12 29.58 22.99
N ASP A 335 -41.38 29.37 22.59
CA ASP A 335 -42.54 29.28 23.47
C ASP A 335 -43.41 28.08 23.04
N LEU A 336 -43.46 27.03 23.87
CA LEU A 336 -44.43 25.96 23.71
C LEU A 336 -45.72 26.41 24.36
N ASN A 337 -46.88 26.15 23.74
CA ASN A 337 -48.18 26.52 24.31
C ASN A 337 -48.55 25.67 25.56
N ASN A 338 -47.82 25.89 26.65
CA ASN A 338 -47.77 25.06 27.86
C ASN A 338 -48.25 25.81 29.12
N GLY A 339 -48.55 27.11 29.05
CA GLY A 339 -49.15 27.88 30.16
C GLY A 339 -48.53 29.27 30.35
N ASP A 340 -48.23 29.60 31.62
CA ASP A 340 -47.72 30.92 32.06
C ASP A 340 -46.17 31.04 31.98
N ILE A 341 -45.48 30.03 31.43
CA ILE A 341 -44.04 30.06 31.18
C ILE A 341 -43.87 30.59 29.75
N HIS A 342 -42.99 31.56 29.59
CA HIS A 342 -42.70 32.22 28.31
C HIS A 342 -41.21 32.55 28.27
N PRO A 343 -40.58 32.53 27.08
CA PRO A 343 -39.17 32.91 26.94
C PRO A 343 -38.95 34.37 27.34
N ALA A 344 -37.79 34.67 27.91
CA ALA A 344 -37.41 36.01 28.34
C ALA A 344 -37.19 36.97 27.17
N CYS A 345 -36.78 36.43 26.02
CA CYS A 345 -36.62 37.17 24.76
C CYS A 345 -36.77 36.26 23.53
N LEU A 346 -36.90 36.89 22.37
CA LEU A 346 -36.88 36.22 21.06
C LEU A 346 -35.58 36.57 20.33
N ILE A 347 -35.37 36.02 19.13
CA ILE A 347 -34.20 36.38 18.31
C ILE A 347 -34.50 37.74 17.63
N ASP A 348 -33.96 38.80 18.22
CA ASP A 348 -34.13 40.21 17.83
C ASP A 348 -32.80 40.97 17.61
N SER A 349 -31.66 40.27 17.76
CA SER A 349 -30.34 40.70 17.28
C SER A 349 -29.47 39.51 16.86
N ALA A 350 -28.32 39.80 16.22
CA ALA A 350 -27.25 38.84 15.93
C ALA A 350 -26.80 38.06 17.18
N GLY A 351 -26.30 36.84 16.98
CA GLY A 351 -25.79 35.93 18.02
C GLY A 351 -25.88 34.45 17.66
N ASP A 352 -25.37 33.61 18.55
CA ASP A 352 -25.25 32.16 18.35
C ASP A 352 -26.60 31.45 18.51
N LEU A 353 -26.96 30.64 17.52
CA LEU A 353 -28.22 29.90 17.46
C LEU A 353 -28.08 28.45 17.92
N ALA A 354 -27.03 27.76 17.49
CA ALA A 354 -26.71 26.39 17.89
C ALA A 354 -25.21 26.11 17.73
N THR A 355 -24.72 25.05 18.38
CA THR A 355 -23.38 24.52 18.17
C THR A 355 -23.48 23.03 17.87
N LEU A 356 -22.79 22.56 16.84
CA LEU A 356 -22.74 21.17 16.41
C LEU A 356 -21.38 20.57 16.80
N GLY A 357 -21.37 19.40 17.45
CA GLY A 357 -20.17 18.64 17.76
C GLY A 357 -19.93 17.53 16.74
N PHE A 358 -18.70 17.44 16.26
CA PHE A 358 -18.23 16.42 15.33
C PHE A 358 -16.94 15.79 15.84
N GLN A 359 -16.70 14.54 15.48
CA GLN A 359 -15.41 13.87 15.61
C GLN A 359 -14.83 13.66 14.21
N LEU A 360 -13.58 14.06 13.99
CA LEU A 360 -12.91 13.82 12.72
C LEU A 360 -12.43 12.36 12.63
N VAL A 361 -12.66 11.70 11.51
CA VAL A 361 -12.21 10.32 11.29
C VAL A 361 -10.68 10.26 11.32
N ASN A 362 -10.14 9.25 12.00
CA ASN A 362 -8.70 9.06 12.13
C ASN A 362 -8.10 8.37 10.89
N ASP A 363 -8.13 9.07 9.75
CA ASP A 363 -7.61 8.59 8.47
C ASP A 363 -6.63 9.62 7.88
N SER A 364 -5.37 9.21 7.71
CA SER A 364 -4.29 10.06 7.19
C SER A 364 -4.52 10.54 5.77
N ALA A 365 -5.36 9.85 4.99
CA ALA A 365 -5.77 10.32 3.67
C ALA A 365 -6.49 11.67 3.75
N LEU A 366 -7.19 11.96 4.85
CA LEU A 366 -7.95 13.20 5.04
C LEU A 366 -7.06 14.42 5.39
N MET A 367 -5.77 14.22 5.66
CA MET A 367 -4.86 15.31 6.04
C MET A 367 -4.78 16.40 4.98
N GLY A 368 -4.86 17.66 5.42
CA GLY A 368 -4.86 18.84 4.55
C GLY A 368 -6.09 19.02 3.67
N GLN A 369 -7.04 18.08 3.67
CA GLN A 369 -8.29 18.18 2.93
C GLN A 369 -9.29 19.12 3.61
N THR A 370 -10.29 19.57 2.85
CA THR A 370 -11.37 20.43 3.34
C THR A 370 -12.71 19.78 3.04
N PHE A 371 -13.55 19.62 4.07
CA PHE A 371 -14.86 19.01 3.98
C PHE A 371 -15.96 20.06 4.25
N PRO A 372 -16.99 20.15 3.41
CA PRO A 372 -18.05 21.14 3.58
C PRO A 372 -19.08 20.70 4.63
N ILE A 373 -19.70 21.69 5.28
CA ILE A 373 -20.87 21.52 6.15
C ILE A 373 -21.96 22.45 5.61
N GLU A 374 -23.02 21.88 5.07
CA GLU A 374 -23.88 22.56 4.10
C GLU A 374 -25.34 22.62 4.52
N TRP A 375 -26.02 23.70 4.13
CA TRP A 375 -27.47 23.80 4.25
C TRP A 375 -28.15 22.89 3.23
N TRP A 376 -29.09 22.06 3.68
CA TRP A 376 -29.75 21.06 2.85
C TRP A 376 -31.27 21.20 2.91
N TRP A 377 -31.93 21.12 1.75
CA TRP A 377 -33.38 21.16 1.64
C TRP A 377 -33.92 19.87 1.05
N HIS A 378 -34.82 19.22 1.78
CA HIS A 378 -35.58 18.06 1.32
C HIS A 378 -37.06 18.41 1.09
N ASP A 379 -37.59 19.37 1.84
CA ASP A 379 -38.89 19.97 1.60
C ASP A 379 -38.92 21.48 1.92
N CYS A 380 -40.09 22.10 1.81
CA CYS A 380 -40.28 23.53 2.03
C CYS A 380 -40.25 23.97 3.50
N GLY A 381 -40.27 23.04 4.45
CA GLY A 381 -40.14 23.29 5.88
C GLY A 381 -38.68 23.35 6.33
N ASP A 382 -37.75 22.79 5.56
CA ASP A 382 -36.33 22.77 5.89
C ASP A 382 -35.71 24.17 5.78
N ASN A 383 -34.80 24.47 6.72
CA ASN A 383 -34.10 25.75 6.84
C ASN A 383 -35.08 26.92 6.80
N SER A 384 -36.09 26.86 7.65
CA SER A 384 -37.13 27.88 7.76
C SER A 384 -37.23 28.43 9.19
N THR A 385 -37.68 29.68 9.30
CA THR A 385 -37.89 30.34 10.60
C THR A 385 -39.26 30.99 10.70
N ALA A 386 -39.84 31.00 11.89
CA ALA A 386 -41.16 31.58 12.13
C ALA A 386 -41.06 33.00 12.70
N SER A 387 -41.93 33.91 12.23
CA SER A 387 -42.13 35.22 12.86
C SER A 387 -42.58 35.10 14.31
N GLN A 388 -42.40 36.17 15.10
CA GLN A 388 -42.88 36.27 16.49
C GLN A 388 -44.32 35.78 16.73
N ASN A 389 -45.23 35.95 15.76
CA ASN A 389 -46.64 35.53 15.90
C ASN A 389 -46.92 34.13 15.32
N GLY A 390 -45.92 33.47 14.73
CA GLY A 390 -46.08 32.23 13.97
C GLY A 390 -46.94 32.38 12.71
N ASP A 391 -47.15 33.62 12.22
CA ASP A 391 -48.04 33.93 11.10
C ASP A 391 -47.32 34.04 9.75
N THR A 392 -45.99 34.10 9.78
CA THR A 392 -45.13 34.23 8.60
C THR A 392 -43.96 33.27 8.74
N LEU A 393 -43.75 32.45 7.72
CA LEU A 393 -42.56 31.61 7.58
C LEU A 393 -41.54 32.31 6.69
N PHE A 394 -40.30 32.42 7.14
CA PHE A 394 -39.18 32.90 6.35
C PHE A 394 -38.37 31.71 5.85
N VAL A 395 -38.06 31.72 4.56
CA VAL A 395 -37.23 30.72 3.87
C VAL A 395 -36.04 31.42 3.20
N SER A 396 -35.15 30.62 2.60
CA SER A 396 -33.95 31.15 1.96
C SER A 396 -34.28 32.21 0.91
N ASN A 397 -33.52 33.30 0.93
CA ASN A 397 -33.43 34.28 -0.13
C ASN A 397 -32.28 33.87 -1.06
N ASP A 398 -31.04 33.98 -0.56
CA ASP A 398 -29.84 33.49 -1.24
C ASP A 398 -29.10 32.44 -0.41
N VAL A 399 -28.39 31.54 -1.09
CA VAL A 399 -27.51 30.55 -0.47
C VAL A 399 -26.11 30.73 -1.04
N TYR A 400 -25.12 30.68 -0.16
CA TYR A 400 -23.72 30.84 -0.46
C TYR A 400 -22.97 29.56 -0.07
N ASP A 401 -22.05 29.14 -0.92
CA ASP A 401 -21.12 28.06 -0.56
C ASP A 401 -20.14 28.51 0.52
N TYR A 402 -19.28 27.60 0.96
CA TYR A 402 -18.30 27.85 2.01
C TYR A 402 -17.13 28.74 1.55
N TYR A 403 -17.08 29.11 0.27
CA TYR A 403 -16.19 30.13 -0.28
C TYR A 403 -16.91 31.48 -0.44
N GLY A 404 -18.19 31.59 -0.03
CA GLY A 404 -18.97 32.81 -0.13
C GLY A 404 -19.51 33.11 -1.54
N PHE A 405 -19.47 32.17 -2.48
CA PHE A 405 -20.10 32.33 -3.79
C PHE A 405 -21.59 32.02 -3.71
N THR A 406 -22.42 32.86 -4.33
CA THR A 406 -23.86 32.61 -4.41
C THR A 406 -24.12 31.37 -5.27
N ILE A 407 -24.71 30.34 -4.66
CA ILE A 407 -25.10 29.10 -5.31
C ILE A 407 -26.63 29.01 -5.53
N THR A 408 -27.40 30.03 -5.12
CA THR A 408 -28.86 30.06 -5.27
C THR A 408 -29.33 29.70 -6.68
N GLN A 409 -30.14 28.65 -6.79
CA GLN A 409 -30.70 28.18 -8.06
C GLN A 409 -32.11 27.64 -7.87
N GLU A 410 -32.94 27.78 -8.91
CA GLU A 410 -34.27 27.18 -8.91
C GLU A 410 -34.17 25.70 -9.30
N THR A 411 -34.36 24.82 -8.33
CA THR A 411 -34.20 23.35 -8.46
C THR A 411 -35.41 22.61 -7.88
N SER A 412 -35.45 21.28 -8.06
CA SER A 412 -36.36 20.40 -7.33
C SER A 412 -35.66 19.81 -6.11
N PHE A 413 -36.42 19.42 -5.09
CA PHE A 413 -35.87 18.69 -3.96
C PHE A 413 -35.33 17.29 -4.32
N PRO A 414 -34.33 16.77 -3.58
CA PRO A 414 -33.55 17.49 -2.57
C PRO A 414 -32.50 18.43 -3.19
N THR A 415 -32.07 19.47 -2.48
CA THR A 415 -31.16 20.50 -3.02
C THR A 415 -30.31 21.22 -1.96
N PHE A 416 -29.11 21.68 -2.35
CA PHE A 416 -28.25 22.60 -1.60
C PHE A 416 -28.43 24.07 -2.00
N PHE A 417 -29.27 24.36 -3.01
CA PHE A 417 -29.34 25.68 -3.65
C PHE A 417 -30.41 26.61 -3.07
N GLY A 418 -31.02 26.22 -1.95
CA GLY A 418 -32.08 26.96 -1.26
C GLY A 418 -33.49 26.50 -1.62
N ALA A 419 -34.48 27.09 -0.94
CA ALA A 419 -35.89 26.84 -1.12
C ALA A 419 -36.37 27.25 -2.53
N PRO A 420 -36.89 26.29 -3.33
CA PRO A 420 -37.45 26.58 -4.64
C PRO A 420 -38.70 27.47 -4.56
N SER A 421 -39.07 28.08 -5.68
CA SER A 421 -40.20 29.00 -5.77
C SER A 421 -41.55 28.39 -5.38
N GLU A 422 -41.68 27.05 -5.42
CA GLU A 422 -42.89 26.35 -4.96
C GLU A 422 -43.16 26.54 -3.46
N CYS A 423 -42.12 26.79 -2.65
CA CYS A 423 -42.21 27.02 -1.21
C CYS A 423 -42.79 28.39 -0.84
N LEU A 424 -42.93 29.30 -1.81
CA LEU A 424 -43.45 30.65 -1.56
C LEU A 424 -44.97 30.69 -1.35
N THR A 425 -45.63 29.53 -1.33
CA THR A 425 -47.05 29.42 -0.99
C THR A 425 -47.25 29.46 0.53
N GLY A 426 -47.16 30.66 1.11
CA GLY A 426 -47.31 30.88 2.56
C GLY A 426 -46.01 31.20 3.30
N ALA A 427 -44.88 31.24 2.59
CA ALA A 427 -43.59 31.69 3.10
C ALA A 427 -43.07 32.92 2.32
N LEU A 428 -42.12 33.65 2.91
CA LEU A 428 -41.43 34.78 2.29
C LEU A 428 -39.92 34.53 2.28
N ARG A 429 -39.24 34.96 1.21
CA ARG A 429 -37.77 35.00 1.19
C ARG A 429 -37.29 36.06 2.19
N GLY A 430 -36.33 35.71 3.04
CA GLY A 430 -35.79 36.67 4.01
C GLY A 430 -34.52 36.26 4.73
N ILE A 431 -33.89 35.14 4.35
CA ILE A 431 -32.71 34.59 5.03
C ILE A 431 -31.65 34.25 4.00
N ASP A 432 -30.47 34.83 4.13
CA ASP A 432 -29.29 34.47 3.36
C ASP A 432 -28.47 33.45 4.16
N TYR A 433 -28.19 32.30 3.54
CA TYR A 433 -27.56 31.15 4.19
C TYR A 433 -26.13 30.97 3.68
N TYR A 434 -25.17 30.81 4.60
CA TYR A 434 -23.76 30.53 4.28
C TYR A 434 -23.37 29.15 4.77
N ASN A 435 -22.89 28.29 3.86
CA ASN A 435 -22.29 27.01 4.19
C ASN A 435 -20.99 27.20 4.99
N GLY A 436 -20.66 26.22 5.82
CA GLY A 436 -19.42 26.15 6.59
C GLY A 436 -18.47 25.09 6.02
N ARG A 437 -17.31 24.94 6.66
CA ARG A 437 -16.31 23.92 6.29
C ARG A 437 -15.50 23.48 7.50
N VAL A 438 -14.97 22.28 7.46
CA VAL A 438 -13.82 21.87 8.29
C VAL A 438 -12.59 21.72 7.40
N ARG A 439 -11.46 22.29 7.81
CA ARG A 439 -10.16 22.01 7.20
C ARG A 439 -9.36 21.15 8.17
N VAL A 440 -9.01 19.94 7.73
CA VAL A 440 -8.14 19.03 8.47
C VAL A 440 -6.75 19.66 8.54
N ALA A 441 -6.12 19.57 9.72
CA ALA A 441 -4.75 20.00 9.90
C ALA A 441 -3.88 19.38 8.79
N GLY A 442 -3.24 20.26 8.03
CA GLY A 442 -2.35 19.91 6.93
C GLY A 442 -1.16 20.83 7.05
N GLY A 443 -0.12 20.31 7.68
CA GLY A 443 1.17 20.94 7.86
C GLY A 443 2.13 19.84 8.24
N HIS A 444 3.14 19.64 7.40
CA HIS A 444 4.41 18.94 7.59
C HIS A 444 4.40 17.85 8.66
N PHE A 445 4.56 16.56 8.29
CA PHE A 445 5.51 15.61 8.91
C PHE A 445 5.64 14.35 8.03
N ILE A 446 6.48 14.46 7.00
CA ILE A 446 7.15 13.27 6.43
C ILE A 446 8.66 13.32 6.72
N SER A 447 9.22 14.48 7.14
CA SER A 447 10.67 14.63 7.40
C SER A 447 11.16 14.02 8.73
N ASP A 448 10.27 13.88 9.73
CA ASP A 448 10.68 13.56 11.11
C ASP A 448 10.14 12.19 11.60
N ARG A 449 9.63 11.36 10.68
CA ARG A 449 9.22 9.98 11.01
C ARG A 449 10.38 9.23 11.67
N GLY A 450 10.14 8.78 12.89
CA GLY A 450 11.15 8.11 13.71
C GLY A 450 11.92 8.96 14.70
N ASP A 451 11.76 10.30 14.76
CA ASP A 451 12.31 11.14 15.84
C ASP A 451 11.35 11.21 17.04
N VAL A 452 11.09 10.06 17.67
CA VAL A 452 10.14 9.94 18.79
C VAL A 452 10.55 10.83 19.98
N ASN A 453 11.84 11.08 20.15
CA ASN A 453 12.36 11.88 21.25
C ASN A 453 12.55 13.37 20.94
N LEU A 454 12.22 13.79 19.72
CA LEU A 454 12.24 15.19 19.23
C LEU A 454 13.58 15.87 19.42
N ASN A 455 14.67 15.16 19.17
CA ASN A 455 16.02 15.69 19.30
C ASN A 455 16.68 16.02 17.96
N GLY A 456 15.92 15.92 16.86
CA GLY A 456 16.34 16.19 15.50
C GLY A 456 17.08 15.05 14.83
N VAL A 457 17.12 13.85 15.42
CA VAL A 457 17.76 12.66 14.85
C VAL A 457 16.73 11.53 14.78
N PRO A 458 16.10 11.28 13.61
CA PRO A 458 15.12 10.23 13.50
C PRO A 458 15.77 8.84 13.46
N ASN A 459 15.03 7.84 13.94
CA ASN A 459 15.35 6.43 13.87
C ASN A 459 16.64 6.04 14.62
N GLU A 460 16.91 6.69 15.75
CA GLU A 460 18.06 6.36 16.59
C GLU A 460 17.68 5.52 17.83
N VAL A 461 18.71 5.04 18.52
CA VAL A 461 18.55 4.23 19.73
C VAL A 461 17.77 4.99 20.82
N ALA A 462 17.88 6.31 20.89
CA ALA A 462 17.15 7.10 21.88
C ALA A 462 15.64 7.16 21.59
N ASP A 463 15.23 7.20 20.31
CA ASP A 463 13.83 7.09 19.90
C ASP A 463 13.26 5.74 20.28
N TRP A 464 14.01 4.68 19.98
CA TRP A 464 13.62 3.31 20.34
C TRP A 464 13.49 3.13 21.85
N VAL A 465 14.38 3.74 22.64
CA VAL A 465 14.27 3.72 24.10
C VAL A 465 12.99 4.42 24.56
N LEU A 466 12.71 5.63 24.07
CA LEU A 466 11.52 6.38 24.46
C LEU A 466 10.23 5.68 24.00
N PHE A 467 10.22 5.11 22.79
CA PHE A 467 9.09 4.35 22.26
C PHE A 467 8.90 3.04 23.04
N SER A 468 9.97 2.38 23.49
CA SER A 468 9.87 1.21 24.38
C SER A 468 9.30 1.56 25.76
N ASP A 469 9.64 2.74 26.29
CA ASP A 469 9.14 3.24 27.57
C ASP A 469 7.63 3.53 27.53
N TYR A 470 7.09 3.88 26.35
CA TYR A 470 5.65 4.05 26.15
C TYR A 470 4.87 2.75 26.41
N PHE A 471 5.29 1.60 25.87
CA PHE A 471 4.61 0.32 26.13
C PHE A 471 4.63 -0.05 27.62
N TYR A 472 5.62 0.43 28.37
CA TYR A 472 5.77 0.17 29.78
C TYR A 472 5.01 1.16 30.69
N SER A 473 5.07 2.46 30.39
CA SER A 473 4.60 3.55 31.26
C SER A 473 3.37 4.29 30.72
N GLY A 474 2.94 4.01 29.50
CA GLY A 474 1.84 4.71 28.84
C GLY A 474 2.26 6.05 28.22
N PRO A 475 1.31 6.82 27.67
CA PRO A 475 1.58 8.05 26.90
C PRO A 475 2.21 9.18 27.72
N ASP A 476 2.18 9.11 29.05
CA ASP A 476 2.79 10.09 29.95
C ASP A 476 4.32 10.21 29.80
N VAL A 477 4.97 9.27 29.08
CA VAL A 477 6.40 9.36 28.74
C VAL A 477 6.70 10.46 27.71
N PHE A 478 5.72 10.85 26.92
CA PHE A 478 5.84 11.91 25.93
C PHE A 478 5.70 13.27 26.63
N THR A 479 6.83 13.85 27.01
CA THR A 479 6.90 15.05 27.88
C THR A 479 7.26 16.34 27.15
N ILE A 480 7.63 16.28 25.87
CA ILE A 480 8.08 17.44 25.09
C ILE A 480 6.88 18.03 24.34
N ASP A 481 6.34 17.25 23.41
CA ASP A 481 5.09 17.53 22.70
C ASP A 481 4.41 16.19 22.47
N SER A 482 3.44 15.87 23.32
CA SER A 482 2.83 14.54 23.31
C SER A 482 2.16 14.20 21.98
N ALA A 483 1.51 15.17 21.34
CA ALA A 483 0.83 14.93 20.06
C ALA A 483 1.86 14.70 18.95
N TYR A 484 2.93 15.49 18.96
CA TYR A 484 3.96 15.38 17.95
C TYR A 484 4.80 14.11 18.09
N GLN A 485 5.19 13.76 19.32
CA GLN A 485 5.89 12.50 19.62
C GLN A 485 5.07 11.27 19.21
N ILE A 486 3.75 11.30 19.42
CA ILE A 486 2.83 10.26 18.95
C ILE A 486 2.82 10.19 17.42
N ALA A 487 2.71 11.32 16.72
CA ALA A 487 2.69 11.34 15.26
C ALA A 487 3.98 10.80 14.62
N THR A 488 5.16 11.08 15.21
CA THR A 488 6.44 10.56 14.72
C THR A 488 6.60 9.04 14.88
N THR A 489 5.70 8.37 15.61
CA THR A 489 5.75 6.93 15.85
C THR A 489 5.14 6.08 14.73
N ASP A 490 4.60 6.67 13.65
CA ASP A 490 4.24 5.96 12.42
C ASP A 490 5.48 5.79 11.53
N ILE A 491 6.33 4.82 11.90
CA ILE A 491 7.68 4.63 11.35
C ILE A 491 7.62 3.97 9.97
N ASN A 492 6.64 3.09 9.76
CA ASN A 492 6.49 2.36 8.49
C ASN A 492 5.52 3.02 7.51
N ALA A 493 4.93 4.15 7.88
CA ALA A 493 3.99 4.95 7.09
C ALA A 493 2.69 4.22 6.72
N ASP A 494 2.19 3.38 7.62
CA ASP A 494 0.90 2.71 7.46
C ASP A 494 -0.29 3.53 8.00
N GLY A 495 -0.03 4.70 8.58
CA GLY A 495 -1.04 5.61 9.12
C GLY A 495 -1.51 5.25 10.52
N LEU A 496 -0.99 4.19 11.12
CA LEU A 496 -1.19 3.83 12.51
C LEU A 496 0.00 4.34 13.33
N VAL A 497 -0.29 4.85 14.53
CA VAL A 497 0.73 5.36 15.46
C VAL A 497 0.74 4.51 16.72
N LEU A 498 1.85 4.55 17.45
CA LEU A 498 2.05 3.84 18.72
C LEU A 498 1.91 2.32 18.62
N THR A 499 2.14 1.75 17.44
CA THR A 499 2.01 0.31 17.22
C THR A 499 3.32 -0.41 17.53
N LEU A 500 3.21 -1.66 17.97
CA LEU A 500 4.35 -2.57 18.15
C LEU A 500 5.04 -2.88 16.81
N ARG A 501 4.30 -2.71 15.71
CA ARG A 501 4.74 -2.87 14.33
C ARG A 501 5.72 -1.76 13.94
N ASP A 502 5.34 -0.51 14.18
CA ASP A 502 6.22 0.64 14.05
C ASP A 502 7.48 0.52 14.91
N PHE A 503 7.32 0.03 16.13
CA PHE A 503 8.44 -0.21 17.04
C PHE A 503 9.41 -1.29 16.51
N MET A 504 8.88 -2.37 15.91
CA MET A 504 9.70 -3.41 15.27
C MET A 504 10.37 -2.93 13.98
N TYR A 505 9.69 -2.07 13.21
CA TYR A 505 10.26 -1.45 12.02
C TYR A 505 11.42 -0.50 12.40
N LEU A 506 11.24 0.33 13.42
CA LEU A 506 12.28 1.17 14.02
C LEU A 506 13.49 0.34 14.47
N TYR A 507 13.27 -0.78 15.16
CA TYR A 507 14.34 -1.71 15.53
C TYR A 507 15.15 -2.17 14.31
N ARG A 508 14.48 -2.57 13.23
CA ARG A 508 15.12 -3.07 12.01
C ARG A 508 15.92 -1.99 11.28
N ILE A 509 15.46 -0.74 11.31
CA ILE A 509 16.22 0.41 10.82
C ILE A 509 17.50 0.59 11.65
N ILE A 510 17.40 0.57 12.98
CA ILE A 510 18.55 0.73 13.90
C ILE A 510 19.63 -0.36 13.70
N ILE A 511 19.22 -1.62 13.47
CA ILE A 511 20.18 -2.72 13.23
C ILE A 511 20.62 -2.86 11.76
N GLY A 512 20.09 -2.02 10.86
CA GLY A 512 20.47 -1.97 9.44
C GLY A 512 19.91 -3.12 8.59
N THR A 513 18.78 -3.71 8.98
CA THR A 513 18.08 -4.78 8.23
C THR A 513 16.82 -4.29 7.49
N ALA A 514 16.44 -3.02 7.68
CA ALA A 514 15.41 -2.31 6.94
C ALA A 514 15.88 -0.90 6.59
N TYR A 515 15.34 -0.33 5.52
CA TYR A 515 15.52 1.08 5.18
C TYR A 515 14.33 1.90 5.71
N PRO A 516 14.52 3.17 6.09
CA PRO A 516 13.43 4.10 6.40
C PRO A 516 12.72 4.51 5.09
N ILE A 517 11.91 3.60 4.57
CA ILE A 517 11.03 3.81 3.42
C ILE A 517 9.59 3.45 3.82
N ASP A 518 8.62 4.02 3.12
CA ASP A 518 7.19 3.75 3.30
C ASP A 518 6.88 2.30 2.90
N LYS A 519 6.22 1.55 3.79
CA LYS A 519 5.87 0.15 3.57
C LYS A 519 4.37 -0.05 3.65
N SER A 520 3.69 -0.15 2.51
CA SER A 520 2.32 -0.68 2.46
C SER A 520 2.33 -2.20 2.31
N ALA A 521 1.92 -2.94 3.33
CA ALA A 521 1.35 -4.28 3.13
C ALA A 521 0.68 -4.80 4.40
N TYR A 522 -0.58 -5.24 4.22
CA TYR A 522 -1.36 -6.03 5.17
C TYR A 522 -0.97 -7.51 5.05
N GLY A 523 -0.74 -8.18 6.18
CA GLY A 523 -0.65 -9.64 6.27
C GLY A 523 -2.03 -10.25 6.56
N ALA A 524 -2.30 -11.46 6.06
CA ALA A 524 -3.55 -12.18 6.26
C ALA A 524 -3.53 -13.14 7.47
N ASP A 525 -2.41 -13.22 8.19
CA ASP A 525 -2.20 -14.23 9.22
C ASP A 525 -2.97 -13.90 10.51
N THR A 526 -3.20 -14.90 11.36
CA THR A 526 -3.91 -14.75 12.64
C THR A 526 -2.99 -15.17 13.79
N VAL A 527 -2.91 -14.35 14.83
CA VAL A 527 -2.30 -14.74 16.12
C VAL A 527 -3.43 -14.98 17.11
N GLU A 528 -3.47 -16.19 17.65
CA GLU A 528 -4.35 -16.53 18.76
C GLU A 528 -3.56 -16.56 20.06
N ILE A 529 -3.97 -15.75 21.04
CA ILE A 529 -3.46 -15.84 22.42
C ILE A 529 -4.45 -16.62 23.27
N LEU A 530 -3.97 -17.69 23.90
CA LEU A 530 -4.71 -18.50 24.85
C LEU A 530 -4.25 -18.19 26.28
N GLN A 531 -5.16 -17.69 27.11
CA GLN A 531 -4.97 -17.62 28.55
C GLN A 531 -5.65 -18.82 29.23
N ASP A 532 -4.84 -19.72 29.80
CA ASP A 532 -5.33 -20.82 30.63
C ASP A 532 -5.46 -20.36 32.10
N LEU A 533 -6.69 -20.30 32.58
CA LEU A 533 -7.01 -19.84 33.95
C LEU A 533 -6.76 -20.91 35.01
N GLY A 534 -6.71 -22.19 34.63
CA GLY A 534 -6.49 -23.33 35.51
C GLY A 534 -5.00 -23.62 35.73
N LEU A 535 -4.23 -23.64 34.66
CA LEU A 535 -2.76 -23.80 34.67
C LEU A 535 -2.03 -22.50 35.01
N LYS A 536 -2.73 -21.36 34.91
CA LYS A 536 -2.15 -20.02 35.00
C LYS A 536 -1.00 -19.85 34.01
N GLN A 537 -1.32 -20.02 32.74
CA GLN A 537 -0.36 -20.00 31.65
C GLN A 537 -0.89 -19.15 30.50
N VAL A 538 0.02 -18.52 29.76
CA VAL A 538 -0.29 -17.80 28.52
C VAL A 538 0.51 -18.44 27.40
N SER A 539 -0.17 -18.82 26.33
CA SER A 539 0.42 -19.41 25.13
C SER A 539 -0.13 -18.73 23.88
N PHE A 540 0.52 -18.94 22.75
CA PHE A 540 0.06 -18.41 21.47
C PHE A 540 0.23 -19.40 20.32
N SER A 541 -0.58 -19.21 19.28
CA SER A 541 -0.53 -19.94 18.01
C SER A 541 -0.54 -18.95 16.85
N THR A 542 0.32 -19.19 15.87
CA THR A 542 0.42 -18.43 14.60
C THR A 542 1.25 -19.26 13.60
N PRO A 543 1.06 -19.08 12.28
CA PRO A 543 1.86 -19.77 11.26
C PRO A 543 3.37 -19.51 11.37
N ASP A 544 3.76 -18.31 11.82
CA ASP A 544 5.15 -17.84 11.86
C ASP A 544 5.63 -17.42 13.26
N SER A 545 6.92 -17.16 13.44
CA SER A 545 7.46 -16.69 14.72
C SER A 545 7.20 -15.20 14.94
N LEU A 546 6.88 -14.79 16.18
CA LEU A 546 6.73 -13.38 16.54
C LEU A 546 8.08 -12.69 16.79
N GLY A 547 8.22 -11.44 16.36
CA GLY A 547 9.36 -10.57 16.66
C GLY A 547 9.17 -9.77 17.96
N ALA A 548 7.94 -9.41 18.31
CA ALA A 548 7.60 -8.78 19.58
C ALA A 548 6.17 -9.10 20.02
N LEU A 549 5.90 -8.94 21.32
CA LEU A 549 4.59 -9.16 21.91
C LEU A 549 4.31 -8.20 23.07
N PHE A 550 3.12 -7.60 23.07
CA PHE A 550 2.59 -6.75 24.13
C PHE A 550 1.23 -7.29 24.62
N LEU A 551 1.04 -7.39 25.94
CA LEU A 551 -0.14 -8.00 26.57
C LEU A 551 -0.64 -7.14 27.73
N THR A 552 -1.95 -6.92 27.80
CA THR A 552 -2.62 -6.20 28.90
C THR A 552 -3.62 -7.09 29.61
N PHE A 553 -3.47 -7.20 30.93
CA PHE A 553 -4.35 -7.95 31.82
C PHE A 553 -5.16 -7.01 32.71
N ASP A 554 -6.47 -7.24 32.80
CA ASP A 554 -7.33 -6.69 33.86
C ASP A 554 -7.19 -7.55 35.13
N GLY A 555 -6.43 -7.05 36.09
CA GLY A 555 -6.05 -7.72 37.32
C GLY A 555 -4.54 -7.94 37.48
N GLU A 556 -4.12 -8.18 38.72
CA GLU A 556 -2.70 -8.32 39.06
C GLU A 556 -2.22 -9.76 38.82
N ILE A 557 -1.41 -9.92 37.77
CA ILE A 557 -0.61 -11.13 37.52
C ILE A 557 0.88 -10.87 37.63
N VAL A 558 1.65 -11.89 38.03
CA VAL A 558 3.12 -11.90 38.04
C VAL A 558 3.60 -12.98 37.06
N PRO A 559 4.17 -12.60 35.90
CA PRO A 559 4.63 -13.54 34.87
C PRO A 559 5.99 -14.15 35.21
N GLU A 560 6.20 -15.40 34.77
CA GLU A 560 7.43 -16.18 34.83
C GLU A 560 7.67 -16.81 33.45
N MET A 561 8.64 -16.26 32.69
CA MET A 561 8.93 -16.65 31.31
C MET A 561 9.35 -18.13 31.20
N VAL A 562 8.78 -18.83 30.22
CA VAL A 562 9.01 -20.26 29.95
C VAL A 562 9.75 -20.49 28.63
N PHE A 563 9.59 -19.60 27.65
CA PHE A 563 10.31 -19.67 26.38
C PHE A 563 11.79 -19.25 26.51
N ASP A 564 12.60 -19.53 25.48
CA ASP A 564 14.00 -19.12 25.44
C ASP A 564 14.11 -17.60 25.24
N THR A 565 14.50 -16.88 26.28
CA THR A 565 14.66 -15.42 26.24
C THR A 565 16.01 -14.98 25.66
N THR A 566 16.81 -15.89 25.10
CA THR A 566 18.09 -15.55 24.48
C THR A 566 17.85 -14.63 23.28
N GLY A 567 18.32 -13.39 23.36
CA GLY A 567 18.10 -12.37 22.32
C GLY A 567 16.84 -11.51 22.51
N PHE A 568 16.10 -11.71 23.61
CA PHE A 568 14.93 -10.91 23.97
C PHE A 568 15.08 -10.22 25.32
N GLN A 569 14.55 -9.01 25.42
CA GLN A 569 14.26 -8.33 26.67
C GLN A 569 12.77 -8.46 26.98
N TRP A 570 12.43 -8.44 28.26
CA TRP A 570 11.04 -8.45 28.70
C TRP A 570 10.87 -7.74 30.03
N TRP A 571 9.73 -7.06 30.17
CA TRP A 571 9.35 -6.35 31.38
C TRP A 571 7.87 -6.55 31.69
N TYR A 572 7.49 -6.33 32.94
CA TYR A 572 6.09 -6.20 33.33
C TYR A 572 5.91 -5.10 34.36
N LYS A 573 4.75 -4.45 34.33
CA LYS A 573 4.33 -3.42 35.30
C LYS A 573 2.94 -3.74 35.82
N GLN A 574 2.71 -3.47 37.10
CA GLN A 574 1.39 -3.51 37.73
C GLN A 574 1.03 -2.09 38.17
N GLU A 575 -0.05 -1.54 37.63
CA GLU A 575 -0.49 -0.17 37.90
C GLU A 575 -2.02 -0.07 37.76
N GLU A 576 -2.67 0.62 38.69
CA GLU A 576 -4.13 0.86 38.69
C GLU A 576 -5.05 -0.38 38.55
N GLY A 577 -4.55 -1.57 38.93
CA GLY A 577 -5.31 -2.81 38.84
C GLY A 577 -5.15 -3.56 37.51
N GLN A 578 -4.29 -3.09 36.61
CA GLN A 578 -3.89 -3.80 35.39
C GLN A 578 -2.44 -4.30 35.48
N THR A 579 -2.13 -5.39 34.78
CA THR A 579 -0.76 -5.81 34.49
C THR A 579 -0.46 -5.64 33.00
N ARG A 580 0.63 -4.95 32.64
CA ARG A 580 1.17 -4.91 31.27
C ARG A 580 2.43 -5.76 31.19
N VAL A 581 2.56 -6.55 30.12
CA VAL A 581 3.74 -7.38 29.83
C VAL A 581 4.21 -7.07 28.42
N VAL A 582 5.51 -6.79 28.25
CA VAL A 582 6.11 -6.51 26.95
C VAL A 582 7.34 -7.39 26.75
N ILE A 583 7.49 -7.94 25.54
CA ILE A 583 8.59 -8.81 25.10
C ILE A 583 9.06 -8.31 23.73
N PHE A 584 10.35 -8.06 23.57
CA PHE A 584 10.93 -7.48 22.36
C PHE A 584 12.43 -7.80 22.24
N PRO A 585 13.07 -7.68 21.06
CA PRO A 585 14.45 -8.14 20.86
C PRO A 585 15.50 -7.25 21.54
N ASP A 586 16.67 -7.82 21.86
CA ASP A 586 17.83 -7.11 22.39
C ASP A 586 18.65 -6.43 21.27
N LEU A 587 19.28 -5.29 21.57
CA LEU A 587 19.98 -4.41 20.60
C LEU A 587 21.37 -4.94 20.14
N VAL A 588 21.72 -6.21 20.37
CA VAL A 588 23.14 -6.64 20.42
C VAL A 588 23.59 -7.69 19.39
N MET A 589 22.79 -8.10 18.40
CA MET A 589 23.23 -9.17 17.47
C MET A 589 23.01 -8.84 15.99
N PRO A 590 24.06 -8.50 15.22
CA PRO A 590 24.00 -8.55 13.77
C PRO A 590 23.96 -10.01 13.30
N GLY A 591 22.91 -10.40 12.56
CA GLY A 591 22.88 -11.66 11.79
C GLY A 591 22.16 -12.85 12.42
N SER A 592 21.27 -12.65 13.39
CA SER A 592 20.27 -13.64 13.80
C SER A 592 18.90 -12.98 13.82
N GLU A 593 17.89 -13.60 13.24
CA GLU A 593 16.47 -13.20 13.34
C GLU A 593 15.87 -13.92 14.56
N PRO A 594 15.85 -13.33 15.76
CA PRO A 594 15.26 -13.96 16.92
C PRO A 594 13.73 -13.99 16.75
N GLY A 595 13.14 -15.19 16.80
CA GLY A 595 11.70 -15.39 16.75
C GLY A 595 11.19 -16.03 18.04
N ILE A 596 10.06 -15.53 18.54
CA ILE A 596 9.24 -16.20 19.55
C ILE A 596 8.42 -17.26 18.80
N TYR A 597 8.66 -18.54 19.05
CA TYR A 597 7.97 -19.63 18.37
C TYR A 597 6.65 -20.01 19.06
N PRO A 598 5.62 -20.46 18.30
CA PRO A 598 4.33 -20.87 18.85
C PRO A 598 4.45 -21.82 20.05
N GLY A 599 3.63 -21.56 21.08
CA GLY A 599 3.63 -22.35 22.31
C GLY A 599 3.50 -21.49 23.58
N VAL A 600 3.96 -22.02 24.70
CA VAL A 600 3.87 -21.37 26.01
C VAL A 600 4.88 -20.23 26.13
N ILE A 601 4.38 -19.04 26.45
CA ILE A 601 5.18 -17.83 26.65
C ILE A 601 5.62 -17.75 28.11
N PHE A 602 4.65 -17.70 29.04
CA PHE A 602 4.94 -17.64 30.47
C PHE A 602 3.86 -18.31 31.31
N ASN A 603 4.26 -18.72 32.50
CA ASN A 603 3.34 -19.04 33.59
C ASN A 603 3.10 -17.77 34.41
N TYR A 604 1.99 -17.67 35.14
CA TYR A 604 1.75 -16.53 36.01
C TYR A 604 1.19 -16.93 37.37
N THR A 605 1.38 -16.06 38.36
CA THR A 605 0.69 -16.13 39.66
C THR A 605 -0.18 -14.89 39.85
N GLY A 606 -1.13 -14.91 40.78
CA GLY A 606 -2.13 -13.84 40.91
C GLY A 606 -3.46 -14.13 40.19
N TYR A 607 -4.24 -13.08 39.92
CA TYR A 607 -5.53 -13.14 39.24
C TYR A 607 -5.66 -11.92 38.31
N GLY A 608 -5.77 -12.18 37.01
CA GLY A 608 -6.08 -11.16 36.01
C GLY A 608 -6.45 -11.83 34.70
N LEU A 609 -7.31 -11.19 33.92
CA LEU A 609 -7.81 -11.67 32.62
C LEU A 609 -7.12 -10.89 31.50
N LEU A 610 -6.62 -11.58 30.49
CA LEU A 610 -6.00 -10.95 29.32
C LEU A 610 -7.07 -10.22 28.51
N THR A 611 -7.09 -8.90 28.55
CA THR A 611 -8.12 -8.10 27.87
C THR A 611 -7.69 -7.63 26.49
N GLU A 612 -6.40 -7.50 26.25
CA GLU A 612 -5.86 -6.94 25.00
C GLU A 612 -4.44 -7.47 24.74
N PHE A 613 -4.09 -7.60 23.47
CA PHE A 613 -2.72 -7.86 23.06
C PHE A 613 -2.40 -7.25 21.70
N GLU A 614 -1.12 -7.08 21.45
CA GLU A 614 -0.54 -6.70 20.18
C GLU A 614 0.68 -7.57 19.91
N ALA A 615 0.84 -8.01 18.66
CA ALA A 615 1.94 -8.88 18.24
C ALA A 615 2.45 -8.41 16.88
N ALA A 616 3.77 -8.47 16.69
CA ALA A 616 4.43 -8.17 15.43
C ALA A 616 5.44 -9.29 15.14
N ASP A 617 5.54 -9.72 13.88
CA ASP A 617 6.60 -10.64 13.44
C ASP A 617 7.91 -9.87 13.21
N TYR A 618 8.93 -10.57 12.70
CA TYR A 618 10.16 -9.91 12.28
C TYR A 618 9.98 -9.12 10.97
N ALA A 619 9.07 -9.52 10.09
CA ALA A 619 8.88 -8.87 8.81
C ALA A 619 7.99 -7.62 8.86
N ASP A 620 7.39 -7.31 10.00
CA ASP A 620 6.43 -6.23 10.24
C ASP A 620 5.11 -6.43 9.46
N THR A 621 4.44 -7.57 9.66
CA THR A 621 3.15 -7.93 9.05
C THR A 621 1.98 -7.89 10.05
N TRP A 622 0.78 -7.62 9.52
CA TRP A 622 -0.47 -7.55 10.28
C TRP A 622 -0.97 -8.95 10.67
N PHE A 623 -1.48 -9.08 11.91
CA PHE A 623 -2.14 -10.29 12.38
C PHE A 623 -3.60 -10.02 12.79
N HIS A 624 -4.52 -10.87 12.35
CA HIS A 624 -5.85 -10.98 12.98
C HIS A 624 -5.68 -11.43 14.43
N ARG A 625 -6.46 -10.81 15.33
CA ARG A 625 -6.32 -10.98 16.78
C ARG A 625 -7.45 -11.83 17.33
N SER A 626 -7.11 -12.94 17.99
CA SER A 626 -8.07 -13.73 18.77
C SER A 626 -7.57 -13.94 20.19
N ILE A 627 -8.44 -13.68 21.18
CA ILE A 627 -8.20 -14.01 22.59
C ILE A 627 -9.14 -15.13 22.99
N SER A 628 -8.56 -16.25 23.40
CA SER A 628 -9.29 -17.40 23.91
C SER A 628 -9.01 -17.58 25.40
N TYR A 629 -10.05 -17.89 26.18
CA TYR A 629 -9.93 -18.24 27.59
C TYR A 629 -10.31 -19.71 27.78
N SER A 630 -9.40 -20.51 28.31
CA SER A 630 -9.72 -21.89 28.67
C SER A 630 -9.90 -22.01 30.19
N SER A 631 -11.09 -22.48 30.60
CA SER A 631 -11.39 -22.85 31.99
C SER A 631 -11.68 -24.34 32.17
N ASP A 632 -11.86 -25.08 31.09
CA ASP A 632 -11.98 -26.53 31.06
C ASP A 632 -11.69 -27.01 29.63
N ARG A 633 -10.92 -28.10 29.51
CA ARG A 633 -10.58 -28.73 28.23
C ARG A 633 -11.82 -29.02 27.39
N GLU A 634 -11.84 -28.55 26.15
CA GLU A 634 -12.61 -29.19 25.08
C GLU A 634 -11.64 -29.54 23.95
N ARG A 635 -11.61 -30.80 23.52
CA ARG A 635 -10.76 -31.26 22.41
C ARG A 635 -11.32 -30.67 21.10
N ARG A 636 -10.78 -29.56 20.61
CA ARG A 636 -11.27 -28.89 19.39
C ARG A 636 -10.35 -29.13 18.18
N ALA A 637 -10.93 -29.08 17.00
CA ALA A 637 -10.24 -29.02 15.73
C ALA A 637 -11.12 -28.32 14.68
N SER A 638 -10.53 -27.87 13.58
CA SER A 638 -11.25 -27.26 12.46
C SER A 638 -11.12 -28.14 11.22
N ILE A 639 -12.17 -28.23 10.42
CA ILE A 639 -12.13 -28.86 9.09
C ILE A 639 -12.49 -27.80 8.05
N SER A 640 -11.56 -27.58 7.12
CA SER A 640 -11.65 -26.50 6.15
C SER A 640 -11.74 -27.06 4.74
N ILE A 641 -12.61 -26.46 3.92
CA ILE A 641 -12.57 -26.62 2.47
C ILE A 641 -11.71 -25.49 1.94
N GLU A 642 -10.70 -25.82 1.13
CA GLU A 642 -9.84 -24.82 0.50
C GLU A 642 -10.68 -23.84 -0.32
N ARG A 643 -10.30 -22.56 -0.21
CA ARG A 643 -10.77 -21.51 -1.09
C ARG A 643 -9.68 -21.25 -2.11
N THR A 644 -9.97 -21.49 -3.39
CA THR A 644 -9.06 -21.09 -4.46
C THR A 644 -9.36 -19.65 -4.85
N ASP A 645 -8.33 -18.81 -4.84
CA ASP A 645 -8.40 -17.49 -5.45
C ASP A 645 -7.74 -17.56 -6.84
N PHE A 646 -8.23 -16.79 -7.80
CA PHE A 646 -7.65 -16.68 -9.15
C PHE A 646 -7.89 -17.87 -10.11
N SER A 647 -9.06 -18.53 -10.04
CA SER A 647 -9.42 -19.61 -10.99
C SER A 647 -10.08 -19.08 -12.27
N PHE A 648 -9.82 -19.72 -13.42
CA PHE A 648 -10.33 -19.30 -14.73
C PHE A 648 -11.50 -20.16 -15.21
N LEU A 649 -12.33 -19.60 -16.10
CA LEU A 649 -13.41 -20.35 -16.73
C LEU A 649 -12.87 -21.50 -17.59
N GLY A 650 -13.48 -22.67 -17.48
CA GLY A 650 -13.11 -23.86 -18.26
C GLY A 650 -11.83 -24.60 -17.83
N THR A 651 -11.18 -24.19 -16.73
CA THR A 651 -10.04 -24.92 -16.15
C THR A 651 -10.49 -26.09 -15.26
N THR A 652 -9.49 -26.84 -14.79
CA THR A 652 -9.67 -27.87 -13.77
C THR A 652 -8.94 -27.41 -12.51
N GLU A 653 -9.64 -27.35 -11.40
CA GLU A 653 -9.15 -26.92 -10.09
C GLU A 653 -9.04 -28.11 -9.14
N GLU A 654 -8.02 -28.10 -8.29
CA GLU A 654 -7.78 -29.10 -7.25
C GLU A 654 -7.99 -28.45 -5.88
N ILE A 655 -8.99 -28.90 -5.14
CA ILE A 655 -9.45 -28.25 -3.89
C ILE A 655 -9.23 -29.21 -2.71
N ALA A 656 -8.38 -28.84 -1.78
CA ALA A 656 -8.08 -29.62 -0.59
C ALA A 656 -9.17 -29.51 0.48
N ILE A 657 -9.34 -30.58 1.26
CA ILE A 657 -10.09 -30.59 2.52
C ILE A 657 -9.08 -30.91 3.62
N THR A 658 -8.90 -29.99 4.56
CA THR A 658 -7.84 -30.04 5.58
C THR A 658 -8.42 -30.16 6.98
N LEU A 659 -7.70 -30.87 7.85
CA LEU A 659 -7.89 -30.83 9.30
C LEU A 659 -6.87 -29.84 9.87
N ASP A 660 -7.37 -28.75 10.44
CA ASP A 660 -6.59 -27.62 10.93
C ASP A 660 -6.85 -27.40 12.44
N SER A 661 -6.05 -26.53 13.07
CA SER A 661 -6.25 -26.08 14.46
C SER A 661 -6.48 -27.22 15.47
N VAL A 662 -5.73 -28.32 15.34
CA VAL A 662 -5.92 -29.52 16.15
C VAL A 662 -5.38 -29.33 17.56
N GLU A 663 -6.27 -29.25 18.55
CA GLU A 663 -5.88 -29.14 19.94
C GLU A 663 -5.34 -30.46 20.53
N ALA A 664 -4.48 -30.33 21.54
CA ALA A 664 -3.82 -31.47 22.18
C ALA A 664 -4.81 -32.51 22.73
N GLY A 665 -4.81 -33.70 22.13
CA GLY A 665 -5.64 -34.83 22.52
C GLY A 665 -6.92 -35.03 21.69
N PHE A 666 -7.06 -34.30 20.59
CA PHE A 666 -7.99 -34.62 19.51
C PHE A 666 -7.43 -35.77 18.65
N GLU A 667 -8.19 -36.86 18.53
CA GLU A 667 -7.81 -38.08 17.77
C GLU A 667 -9.06 -38.67 17.11
N MET A 668 -9.00 -38.91 15.79
CA MET A 668 -10.14 -39.40 14.98
C MET A 668 -10.02 -40.87 14.64
N GLY A 669 -11.14 -41.60 14.68
CA GLY A 669 -11.23 -43.00 14.23
C GLY A 669 -11.67 -43.17 12.77
N GLY A 670 -12.17 -42.09 12.17
CA GLY A 670 -12.75 -42.04 10.83
C GLY A 670 -13.54 -40.75 10.64
N PHE A 671 -14.16 -40.56 9.48
CA PHE A 671 -15.07 -39.46 9.20
C PHE A 671 -16.10 -39.83 8.13
N ASP A 672 -17.28 -39.19 8.19
CA ASP A 672 -18.30 -39.18 7.14
C ASP A 672 -18.64 -37.72 6.82
N LEU A 673 -18.07 -37.21 5.72
CA LEU A 673 -18.16 -35.81 5.31
C LEU A 673 -19.14 -35.67 4.15
N LEU A 674 -20.03 -34.69 4.25
CA LEU A 674 -21.04 -34.34 3.25
C LEU A 674 -20.91 -32.87 2.86
N ILE A 675 -20.60 -32.64 1.59
CA ILE A 675 -20.41 -31.30 1.02
C ILE A 675 -21.34 -31.08 -0.18
N GLY A 676 -21.75 -29.84 -0.38
CA GLY A 676 -22.58 -29.36 -1.47
C GLY A 676 -21.84 -28.39 -2.38
N TYR A 677 -22.17 -28.41 -3.67
CA TYR A 677 -21.68 -27.46 -4.67
C TYR A 677 -22.74 -27.24 -5.76
N GLU A 678 -22.61 -26.16 -6.54
CA GLU A 678 -23.53 -25.87 -7.64
C GLU A 678 -23.17 -26.67 -8.90
N ALA A 679 -24.02 -27.62 -9.28
CA ALA A 679 -23.76 -28.55 -10.39
C ALA A 679 -23.92 -27.90 -11.78
N LEU A 680 -24.48 -26.68 -11.86
CA LEU A 680 -24.51 -25.89 -13.09
C LEU A 680 -23.17 -25.18 -13.38
N THR A 681 -22.36 -24.93 -12.35
CA THR A 681 -21.12 -24.15 -12.47
C THR A 681 -19.86 -25.00 -12.31
N MET A 682 -19.95 -26.11 -11.58
CA MET A 682 -18.82 -27.01 -11.37
C MET A 682 -19.22 -28.46 -11.60
N THR A 683 -18.26 -29.28 -12.04
CA THR A 683 -18.43 -30.73 -12.19
C THR A 683 -17.30 -31.46 -11.47
N LEU A 684 -17.64 -32.29 -10.49
CA LEU A 684 -16.67 -33.17 -9.83
C LEU A 684 -16.18 -34.26 -10.81
N VAL A 685 -14.86 -34.33 -11.00
CA VAL A 685 -14.18 -35.38 -11.78
C VAL A 685 -13.80 -36.55 -10.89
N GLY A 686 -13.32 -36.26 -9.67
CA GLY A 686 -12.96 -37.29 -8.71
C GLY A 686 -12.52 -36.71 -7.37
N VAL A 687 -12.31 -37.60 -6.39
CA VAL A 687 -11.75 -37.27 -5.08
C VAL A 687 -10.57 -38.18 -4.81
N ALA A 688 -9.40 -37.60 -4.55
CA ALA A 688 -8.20 -38.30 -4.12
C ALA A 688 -8.13 -38.40 -2.58
N GLN A 689 -7.49 -39.46 -2.10
CA GLN A 689 -7.18 -39.65 -0.68
C GLN A 689 -6.13 -38.62 -0.26
N GLY A 690 -6.39 -37.90 0.84
CA GLY A 690 -5.47 -36.87 1.33
C GLY A 690 -4.16 -37.43 1.87
N GLN A 691 -3.14 -36.58 1.91
CA GLN A 691 -1.78 -36.94 2.32
C GLN A 691 -1.73 -37.48 3.76
N LEU A 692 -2.52 -36.91 4.69
CA LEU A 692 -2.57 -37.36 6.08
C LEU A 692 -2.96 -38.84 6.19
N LEU A 693 -3.98 -39.25 5.44
CA LEU A 693 -4.49 -40.63 5.48
C LEU A 693 -3.46 -41.60 4.89
N THR A 694 -2.71 -41.15 3.89
CA THR A 694 -1.65 -41.94 3.26
C THR A 694 -0.48 -42.12 4.21
N ASP A 695 -0.03 -41.04 4.86
CA ASP A 695 1.09 -41.07 5.80
C ASP A 695 0.76 -41.81 7.10
N CYS A 696 -0.50 -41.76 7.52
CA CYS A 696 -1.00 -42.47 8.70
C CYS A 696 -1.38 -43.94 8.43
N ASP A 697 -1.21 -44.46 7.22
CA ASP A 697 -1.61 -45.81 6.82
C ASP A 697 -3.10 -46.14 7.10
N TRP A 698 -4.01 -45.21 6.80
CA TRP A 698 -5.45 -45.43 7.01
C TRP A 698 -6.02 -46.48 6.05
N GLU A 699 -6.88 -47.37 6.57
CA GLU A 699 -7.23 -48.61 5.87
C GLU A 699 -8.37 -48.49 4.85
N TYR A 700 -9.21 -47.46 4.94
CA TYR A 700 -10.39 -47.31 4.08
C TYR A 700 -10.63 -45.85 3.70
N PHE A 701 -10.81 -45.60 2.40
CA PHE A 701 -11.21 -44.31 1.84
C PHE A 701 -12.14 -44.55 0.64
N THR A 702 -13.25 -43.85 0.57
CA THR A 702 -14.16 -43.87 -0.57
C THR A 702 -14.92 -42.56 -0.70
N TYR A 703 -15.42 -42.26 -1.89
CA TYR A 703 -16.35 -41.17 -2.11
C TYR A 703 -17.50 -41.62 -3.02
N ARG A 704 -18.62 -40.91 -2.93
CA ARG A 704 -19.76 -41.09 -3.82
C ARG A 704 -20.36 -39.74 -4.20
N GLN A 705 -20.75 -39.61 -5.48
CA GLN A 705 -21.24 -38.37 -6.07
C GLN A 705 -22.69 -38.49 -6.55
N GLY A 706 -23.44 -37.40 -6.42
CA GLY A 706 -24.80 -37.26 -6.95
C GLY A 706 -25.90 -37.62 -5.95
N ALA A 707 -27.14 -37.26 -6.29
CA ALA A 707 -28.28 -37.30 -5.37
C ALA A 707 -28.81 -38.70 -4.99
N LEU A 708 -28.51 -39.71 -5.81
CA LEU A 708 -28.96 -41.09 -5.58
C LEU A 708 -27.92 -41.80 -4.72
N ASP A 709 -28.31 -42.19 -3.51
CA ASP A 709 -27.48 -42.81 -2.45
C ASP A 709 -26.69 -41.83 -1.52
N ASN A 710 -26.73 -40.51 -1.77
CA ASN A 710 -26.16 -39.49 -0.86
C ASN A 710 -27.19 -38.80 0.06
N CYS A 711 -28.48 -39.01 -0.19
CA CYS A 711 -29.57 -38.45 0.60
C CYS A 711 -30.75 -39.43 0.69
N ASP A 712 -31.36 -39.56 1.87
CA ASP A 712 -32.56 -40.38 2.10
C ASP A 712 -33.89 -39.60 1.91
N VAL A 713 -33.83 -38.32 1.50
CA VAL A 713 -34.98 -37.41 1.39
C VAL A 713 -35.30 -36.98 -0.06
N PRO A 714 -36.58 -36.81 -0.43
CA PRO A 714 -36.96 -36.25 -1.74
C PRO A 714 -36.54 -34.78 -1.85
N GLY A 715 -35.68 -34.44 -2.82
CA GLY A 715 -35.21 -33.06 -3.06
C GLY A 715 -33.69 -32.84 -2.94
N CYS A 716 -32.90 -33.91 -2.83
CA CYS A 716 -31.43 -33.83 -2.75
C CYS A 716 -30.82 -33.04 -3.94
N PRO A 717 -29.97 -32.03 -3.68
CA PRO A 717 -29.32 -31.23 -4.73
C PRO A 717 -28.47 -32.08 -5.68
N SER A 718 -28.34 -31.65 -6.93
CA SER A 718 -27.59 -32.38 -7.97
C SER A 718 -26.07 -32.35 -7.79
N GLY A 719 -25.53 -31.44 -6.94
CA GLY A 719 -24.11 -31.31 -6.62
C GLY A 719 -23.83 -31.62 -5.15
N VAL A 720 -23.79 -32.90 -4.80
CA VAL A 720 -23.47 -33.34 -3.43
C VAL A 720 -22.43 -34.46 -3.49
N VAL A 721 -21.42 -34.39 -2.63
CA VAL A 721 -20.35 -35.39 -2.49
C VAL A 721 -20.33 -35.88 -1.06
N ARG A 722 -20.27 -37.20 -0.88
CA ARG A 722 -19.98 -37.80 0.42
C ARG A 722 -18.64 -38.50 0.40
N ILE A 723 -17.80 -38.23 1.39
CA ILE A 723 -16.44 -38.75 1.53
C ILE A 723 -16.36 -39.49 2.86
N VAL A 724 -15.95 -40.75 2.81
CA VAL A 724 -15.90 -41.63 3.99
C VAL A 724 -14.51 -42.22 4.11
N ALA A 725 -13.92 -42.07 5.30
CA ALA A 725 -12.67 -42.73 5.64
C ALA A 725 -12.76 -43.41 7.01
N VAL A 726 -12.06 -44.54 7.16
CA VAL A 726 -11.96 -45.27 8.43
C VAL A 726 -10.50 -45.62 8.67
N ALA A 727 -9.99 -45.21 9.84
CA ALA A 727 -8.59 -45.40 10.18
C ALA A 727 -8.25 -46.89 10.34
N ASN A 728 -9.14 -47.69 10.95
CA ASN A 728 -8.93 -49.11 11.21
C ASN A 728 -10.24 -49.91 11.07
N VAL A 729 -10.31 -50.84 10.12
CA VAL A 729 -11.47 -51.74 9.88
C VAL A 729 -11.38 -53.06 10.64
N ASN A 730 -10.47 -53.15 11.63
CA ASN A 730 -10.28 -54.25 12.57
C ASN A 730 -10.06 -55.61 11.86
N ASN A 731 -9.18 -55.62 10.85
CA ASN A 731 -8.93 -56.76 9.96
C ASN A 731 -7.74 -57.66 10.38
N GLY A 732 -6.91 -57.28 11.36
CA GLY A 732 -5.72 -58.04 11.76
C GLY A 732 -4.50 -57.19 12.11
N GLU A 733 -3.31 -57.56 11.58
CA GLU A 733 -1.98 -57.03 11.98
C GLU A 733 -1.65 -55.61 11.48
N ASN A 734 -2.52 -54.98 10.68
CA ASN A 734 -2.32 -53.60 10.23
C ASN A 734 -3.09 -52.63 11.13
N TYR A 735 -2.44 -51.55 11.53
CA TYR A 735 -3.03 -50.48 12.34
C TYR A 735 -2.43 -49.15 11.86
N PRO A 736 -3.24 -48.09 11.81
CA PRO A 736 -2.76 -46.78 11.40
C PRO A 736 -1.72 -46.25 12.41
N THR A 737 -0.74 -45.52 11.89
CA THR A 737 0.41 -44.99 12.64
C THR A 737 0.09 -43.68 13.35
N CYS A 738 -0.92 -42.94 12.87
CA CYS A 738 -1.47 -41.73 13.47
C CYS A 738 -2.99 -41.59 13.23
N TYR A 739 -3.64 -40.71 13.98
CA TYR A 739 -5.10 -40.51 14.05
C TYR A 739 -5.48 -39.02 13.89
N GLY A 740 -4.64 -38.24 13.23
CA GLY A 740 -4.88 -36.82 12.93
C GLY A 740 -4.42 -35.85 14.01
N GLU A 741 -3.48 -36.26 14.87
CA GLU A 741 -3.00 -35.47 16.02
C GLU A 741 -2.28 -34.17 15.64
N THR A 742 -1.83 -34.04 14.39
CA THR A 742 -1.05 -32.88 13.90
C THR A 742 -1.75 -32.09 12.81
N GLY A 743 -3.01 -32.43 12.49
CA GLY A 743 -3.68 -31.87 11.31
C GLY A 743 -3.10 -32.39 9.98
N GLY A 744 -3.70 -31.96 8.86
CA GLY A 744 -3.25 -32.28 7.50
C GLY A 744 -4.40 -32.55 6.52
N GLU A 745 -4.06 -32.79 5.26
CA GLU A 745 -5.01 -33.00 4.17
C GLU A 745 -5.78 -34.33 4.30
N LEU A 746 -7.11 -34.24 4.40
CA LEU A 746 -8.03 -35.38 4.51
C LEU A 746 -8.45 -35.94 3.13
N ALA A 747 -8.70 -35.05 2.17
CA ALA A 747 -9.11 -35.39 0.81
C ALA A 747 -8.80 -34.24 -0.16
N ARG A 748 -8.77 -34.53 -1.46
CA ARG A 748 -8.61 -33.53 -2.52
C ARG A 748 -9.62 -33.74 -3.64
N LEU A 749 -10.37 -32.70 -3.97
CA LEU A 749 -11.40 -32.69 -5.00
C LEU A 749 -10.81 -32.21 -6.33
N THR A 750 -11.04 -32.94 -7.41
CA THR A 750 -10.78 -32.44 -8.77
C THR A 750 -12.08 -31.93 -9.37
N MET A 751 -12.17 -30.62 -9.61
CA MET A 751 -13.39 -29.94 -10.11
C MET A 751 -13.12 -29.31 -11.48
N VAL A 752 -14.02 -29.51 -12.44
CA VAL A 752 -14.00 -28.77 -13.72
C VAL A 752 -14.95 -27.59 -13.60
N ILE A 753 -14.43 -26.40 -13.90
CA ILE A 753 -15.18 -25.14 -13.85
C ILE A 753 -15.91 -24.91 -15.16
N THR A 754 -17.12 -24.35 -15.07
CA THR A 754 -17.91 -23.96 -16.24
C THR A 754 -17.12 -23.02 -17.16
N SER A 755 -17.36 -23.13 -18.47
CA SER A 755 -16.85 -22.18 -19.47
C SER A 755 -17.85 -21.10 -19.85
N ASP A 756 -18.95 -20.98 -19.09
CA ASP A 756 -19.98 -19.97 -19.31
C ASP A 756 -19.53 -18.61 -18.75
N PRO A 757 -19.32 -17.57 -19.60
CA PRO A 757 -18.90 -16.24 -19.18
C PRO A 757 -19.87 -15.55 -18.23
N ALA A 758 -21.12 -16.02 -18.13
CA ALA A 758 -22.07 -15.51 -17.17
C ALA A 758 -21.61 -15.67 -15.70
N TYR A 759 -20.62 -16.53 -15.44
CA TYR A 759 -20.06 -16.78 -14.10
C TYR A 759 -18.71 -16.12 -13.82
N GLU A 760 -18.23 -15.28 -14.74
CA GLU A 760 -17.05 -14.44 -14.51
C GLU A 760 -17.24 -13.54 -13.28
N TYR A 761 -16.19 -13.35 -12.47
CA TYR A 761 -16.21 -12.59 -11.21
C TYR A 761 -17.12 -13.13 -10.11
N MET A 762 -17.66 -14.35 -10.25
CA MET A 762 -18.48 -14.95 -9.20
C MET A 762 -17.67 -15.92 -8.35
N PHE A 763 -17.91 -15.86 -7.05
CA PHE A 763 -17.51 -16.91 -6.12
C PHE A 763 -18.46 -18.10 -6.26
N LEU A 764 -17.89 -19.29 -6.52
CA LEU A 764 -18.60 -20.55 -6.61
C LEU A 764 -18.45 -21.32 -5.28
N PRO A 765 -19.46 -21.29 -4.40
CA PRO A 765 -19.33 -21.86 -3.06
C PRO A 765 -19.29 -23.39 -3.07
N ILE A 766 -18.54 -23.94 -2.13
CA ILE A 766 -18.58 -25.34 -1.72
C ILE A 766 -18.84 -25.36 -0.22
N ASP A 767 -20.01 -25.84 0.16
CA ASP A 767 -20.54 -25.71 1.52
C ASP A 767 -20.64 -27.06 2.25
N TRP A 768 -20.48 -27.04 3.57
CA TRP A 768 -20.83 -28.18 4.41
C TRP A 768 -22.35 -28.36 4.50
N LEU A 769 -22.82 -29.62 4.44
CA LEU A 769 -24.25 -29.94 4.46
C LEU A 769 -24.60 -30.98 5.53
N TRP A 770 -25.69 -30.74 6.26
CA TRP A 770 -26.30 -31.70 7.19
C TRP A 770 -27.72 -32.04 6.74
N ASN A 771 -27.95 -33.28 6.29
CA ASN A 771 -29.26 -33.82 5.97
C ASN A 771 -29.83 -34.70 7.09
N ASP A 772 -28.96 -35.42 7.79
CA ASP A 772 -29.28 -36.21 8.97
C ASP A 772 -28.26 -35.96 10.11
N CYS A 773 -28.51 -36.56 11.28
CA CYS A 773 -27.66 -36.34 12.46
C CYS A 773 -26.27 -37.00 12.37
N GLY A 774 -26.01 -37.82 11.34
CA GLY A 774 -24.74 -38.51 11.11
C GLY A 774 -23.85 -37.83 10.07
N ASP A 775 -24.34 -36.81 9.37
CA ASP A 775 -23.54 -36.04 8.41
C ASP A 775 -22.49 -35.17 9.13
N ASN A 776 -21.30 -35.11 8.53
CA ASN A 776 -20.12 -34.40 9.06
C ASN A 776 -19.77 -34.79 10.49
N ALA A 777 -20.01 -36.05 10.86
CA ALA A 777 -19.73 -36.57 12.18
C ALA A 777 -18.41 -37.35 12.19
N VAL A 778 -17.59 -37.09 13.20
CA VAL A 778 -16.24 -37.65 13.32
C VAL A 778 -16.14 -38.45 14.63
N PRO A 779 -16.10 -39.78 14.59
CA PRO A 779 -15.88 -40.57 15.80
C PRO A 779 -14.47 -40.37 16.35
N SER A 780 -14.35 -40.36 17.68
CA SER A 780 -13.04 -40.46 18.34
C SER A 780 -12.33 -41.75 17.93
N ARG A 781 -11.00 -41.78 18.06
CA ARG A 781 -10.21 -43.00 17.84
C ARG A 781 -10.78 -44.26 18.51
N TYR A 782 -11.34 -44.11 19.71
CA TYR A 782 -11.87 -45.23 20.49
C TYR A 782 -13.38 -45.48 20.24
N GLY A 783 -14.04 -44.63 19.46
CA GLY A 783 -15.49 -44.68 19.22
C GLY A 783 -16.33 -44.42 20.47
N ASP A 784 -15.74 -43.80 21.50
CA ASP A 784 -16.39 -43.47 22.77
C ASP A 784 -16.99 -42.06 22.80
N ALA A 785 -16.61 -41.21 21.83
CA ALA A 785 -17.19 -39.89 21.58
C ALA A 785 -17.46 -39.70 20.09
N LEU A 786 -18.47 -38.87 19.77
CA LEU A 786 -18.77 -38.41 18.42
C LEU A 786 -18.57 -36.89 18.37
N PHE A 787 -17.57 -36.43 17.64
CA PHE A 787 -17.31 -35.02 17.42
C PHE A 787 -18.21 -34.51 16.29
N VAL A 788 -18.91 -33.42 16.56
CA VAL A 788 -19.85 -32.78 15.64
C VAL A 788 -19.62 -31.28 15.62
N SER A 789 -20.32 -30.57 14.73
CA SER A 789 -20.13 -29.14 14.52
C SER A 789 -20.28 -28.34 15.83
N SER A 790 -19.27 -27.52 16.13
CA SER A 790 -19.33 -26.42 17.08
C SER A 790 -19.77 -25.19 16.32
N ASP A 791 -18.85 -24.51 15.63
CA ASP A 791 -19.17 -23.40 14.74
C ASP A 791 -19.04 -23.75 13.26
N VAL A 792 -19.83 -23.09 12.43
CA VAL A 792 -19.73 -23.15 10.97
C VAL A 792 -19.45 -21.75 10.46
N TYR A 793 -18.44 -21.64 9.61
CA TYR A 793 -17.98 -20.40 9.01
C TYR A 793 -18.30 -20.42 7.52
N ASP A 794 -18.74 -19.28 6.99
CA ASP A 794 -18.80 -19.09 5.55
C ASP A 794 -17.39 -18.95 4.93
N ALA A 795 -17.32 -18.86 3.60
CA ALA A 795 -16.05 -18.72 2.88
C ALA A 795 -15.34 -17.37 3.09
N ALA A 796 -15.96 -16.43 3.81
CA ALA A 796 -15.36 -15.17 4.25
C ALA A 796 -14.90 -15.23 5.72
N GLY A 797 -15.03 -16.37 6.39
CA GLY A 797 -14.64 -16.55 7.79
C GLY A 797 -15.65 -16.00 8.80
N THR A 798 -16.88 -15.71 8.38
CA THR A 798 -17.95 -15.25 9.28
C THR A 798 -18.70 -16.45 9.86
N VAL A 799 -18.95 -16.46 11.18
CA VAL A 799 -19.75 -17.49 11.85
C VAL A 799 -21.20 -17.42 11.38
N ILE A 800 -21.69 -18.51 10.80
CA ILE A 800 -23.06 -18.68 10.31
C ILE A 800 -23.86 -19.73 11.09
N THR A 801 -23.31 -20.28 12.19
CA THR A 801 -23.93 -21.32 13.01
C THR A 801 -25.36 -20.97 13.43
N GLN A 802 -26.33 -21.85 13.15
CA GLN A 802 -27.72 -21.67 13.57
C GLN A 802 -28.37 -23.00 13.96
N ASP A 803 -29.18 -22.97 15.02
CA ASP A 803 -29.97 -24.12 15.46
C ASP A 803 -31.30 -24.22 14.68
N VAL A 804 -31.22 -24.72 13.44
CA VAL A 804 -32.36 -24.85 12.51
C VAL A 804 -32.69 -26.31 12.21
N GLU A 805 -33.86 -26.62 11.64
CA GLU A 805 -34.21 -28.01 11.28
C GLU A 805 -33.39 -28.53 10.09
N LEU A 806 -33.11 -29.84 10.07
CA LEU A 806 -32.46 -30.53 8.94
C LEU A 806 -33.42 -30.60 7.73
N PRO A 807 -32.94 -30.45 6.48
CA PRO A 807 -31.54 -30.25 6.10
C PRO A 807 -31.06 -28.79 6.25
N THR A 808 -29.79 -28.60 6.61
CA THR A 808 -29.18 -27.28 6.85
C THR A 808 -27.70 -27.22 6.44
N GLY A 809 -27.22 -26.01 6.13
CA GLY A 809 -25.79 -25.68 5.98
C GLY A 809 -25.20 -24.93 7.18
N TYR A 810 -25.99 -24.70 8.23
CA TYR A 810 -25.62 -23.88 9.40
C TYR A 810 -25.12 -24.72 10.60
N GLY A 811 -24.74 -25.98 10.37
CA GLY A 811 -24.28 -26.90 11.40
C GLY A 811 -25.35 -27.83 11.96
N LEU A 812 -24.91 -28.79 12.77
CA LEU A 812 -25.73 -29.84 13.37
C LEU A 812 -26.69 -29.25 14.43
N PRO A 813 -28.01 -29.47 14.32
CA PRO A 813 -28.98 -28.92 15.27
C PRO A 813 -28.92 -29.60 16.64
N SER A 814 -29.35 -28.88 17.69
CA SER A 814 -29.39 -29.35 19.08
C SER A 814 -30.25 -30.60 19.28
N LEU A 815 -31.22 -30.84 18.39
CA LEU A 815 -32.03 -32.06 18.34
C LEU A 815 -31.19 -33.33 18.19
N CYS A 816 -30.01 -33.24 17.56
CA CYS A 816 -29.10 -34.37 17.34
C CYS A 816 -28.20 -34.68 18.56
N LEU A 817 -28.28 -33.90 19.64
CA LEU A 817 -27.46 -34.05 20.85
C LEU A 817 -28.11 -34.90 21.95
N SER A 818 -28.96 -35.88 21.57
CA SER A 818 -29.70 -36.69 22.55
C SER A 818 -28.84 -37.69 23.32
N ASP A 819 -27.63 -37.99 22.84
CA ASP A 819 -26.71 -38.96 23.43
C ASP A 819 -25.59 -38.26 24.22
N SER A 820 -25.26 -38.77 25.41
CA SER A 820 -24.29 -38.16 26.34
C SER A 820 -22.84 -38.15 25.85
N ASN A 821 -22.57 -38.73 24.69
CA ASN A 821 -21.23 -38.92 24.12
C ASN A 821 -21.01 -38.10 22.84
N THR A 822 -22.02 -37.34 22.39
CA THR A 822 -21.87 -36.40 21.28
C THR A 822 -21.36 -35.07 21.80
N VAL A 823 -20.26 -34.57 21.24
CA VAL A 823 -19.56 -33.37 21.70
C VAL A 823 -19.40 -32.40 20.53
N ARG A 824 -19.80 -31.13 20.73
CA ARG A 824 -19.50 -30.05 19.78
C ARG A 824 -18.02 -29.70 19.92
N ALA A 825 -17.24 -30.08 18.93
CA ALA A 825 -15.78 -30.08 19.00
C ALA A 825 -15.11 -29.79 17.66
N LEU A 826 -15.90 -29.57 16.61
CA LEU A 826 -15.39 -29.37 15.26
C LEU A 826 -15.92 -28.08 14.67
N ASP A 827 -15.02 -27.17 14.32
CA ASP A 827 -15.36 -26.00 13.53
C ASP A 827 -15.29 -26.36 12.04
N PHE A 828 -16.24 -25.87 11.26
CA PHE A 828 -16.35 -26.19 9.83
C PHE A 828 -16.26 -24.92 9.00
N HIS A 829 -15.27 -24.83 8.10
CA HIS A 829 -15.09 -23.67 7.22
C HIS A 829 -15.53 -24.03 5.80
N ASN A 830 -16.54 -23.32 5.28
CA ASN A 830 -16.92 -23.41 3.88
C ASN A 830 -15.79 -22.85 2.99
N GLY A 831 -15.70 -23.37 1.78
CA GLY A 831 -14.70 -22.97 0.80
C GLY A 831 -15.34 -22.71 -0.55
N GLY A 832 -14.55 -22.76 -1.61
CA GLY A 832 -15.06 -22.57 -2.96
C GLY A 832 -14.03 -22.04 -3.93
N VAL A 833 -14.50 -21.68 -5.12
CA VAL A 833 -13.67 -21.25 -6.24
C VAL A 833 -14.01 -19.80 -6.57
N ASN A 834 -13.03 -18.92 -6.48
CA ASN A 834 -13.18 -17.52 -6.85
C ASN A 834 -12.76 -17.30 -8.30
N LEU A 835 -13.71 -16.94 -9.16
CA LEU A 835 -13.47 -16.76 -10.59
C LEU A 835 -12.97 -15.36 -10.92
N MET A 836 -11.96 -15.27 -11.77
CA MET A 836 -11.42 -14.00 -12.27
C MET A 836 -11.70 -13.76 -13.75
N GLU A 837 -11.47 -12.51 -14.19
CA GLU A 837 -11.57 -12.11 -15.59
C GLU A 837 -10.70 -13.01 -16.47
N ASP A 838 -11.24 -13.42 -17.62
CA ASP A 838 -10.40 -13.83 -18.74
C ASP A 838 -9.56 -12.60 -19.13
N MET A 839 -8.30 -12.57 -18.69
CA MET A 839 -7.42 -11.44 -18.91
C MET A 839 -7.33 -11.19 -20.41
N GLY A 840 -8.07 -10.19 -20.88
CA GLY A 840 -7.88 -9.65 -22.22
C GLY A 840 -6.47 -9.07 -22.36
N CYS A 841 -6.29 -8.17 -23.32
CA CYS A 841 -4.99 -7.52 -23.56
C CYS A 841 -4.57 -6.45 -22.54
N ASN A 842 -4.84 -6.68 -21.26
CA ASN A 842 -4.49 -5.80 -20.15
C ASN A 842 -3.36 -6.41 -19.30
N SER A 843 -2.45 -7.20 -19.90
CA SER A 843 -1.21 -7.63 -19.25
C SER A 843 -0.22 -6.47 -19.19
N GLY A 844 0.39 -6.23 -18.03
CA GLY A 844 1.41 -5.18 -17.89
C GLY A 844 1.76 -4.72 -16.49
N ASP A 845 1.02 -5.15 -15.47
CA ASP A 845 1.29 -4.84 -14.04
C ASP A 845 2.06 -6.02 -13.41
N ILE A 846 3.36 -6.08 -13.69
CA ILE A 846 4.23 -7.20 -13.31
C ILE A 846 4.59 -7.12 -11.83
N ASN A 847 4.65 -5.92 -11.25
CA ASN A 847 4.94 -5.73 -9.83
C ASN A 847 3.71 -5.72 -8.92
N VAL A 848 2.51 -5.86 -9.49
CA VAL A 848 1.22 -6.04 -8.79
C VAL A 848 0.88 -4.86 -7.89
N ASN A 849 1.15 -3.64 -8.36
CA ASN A 849 0.81 -2.41 -7.63
C ASN A 849 -0.41 -1.67 -8.21
N GLY A 850 -1.05 -2.23 -9.23
CA GLY A 850 -2.24 -1.66 -9.88
C GLY A 850 -1.93 -0.62 -10.97
N VAL A 851 -0.65 -0.36 -11.27
CA VAL A 851 -0.21 0.54 -12.34
C VAL A 851 0.39 -0.28 -13.48
N TYR A 852 -0.24 -0.24 -14.65
CA TYR A 852 0.24 -0.96 -15.82
C TYR A 852 1.33 -0.17 -16.55
N TYR A 853 2.32 -0.89 -17.08
CA TYR A 853 3.32 -0.35 -18.00
C TYR A 853 4.18 0.76 -17.38
N GLU A 854 4.61 0.58 -16.14
CA GLU A 854 5.51 1.52 -15.48
C GLU A 854 6.97 1.05 -15.49
N VAL A 855 7.87 1.98 -15.14
CA VAL A 855 9.31 1.69 -15.07
C VAL A 855 9.58 0.55 -14.09
N SER A 856 8.87 0.49 -12.97
CA SER A 856 9.06 -0.55 -11.97
C SER A 856 8.67 -1.95 -12.47
N ASP A 857 7.65 -2.09 -13.34
CA ASP A 857 7.34 -3.36 -14.03
C ASP A 857 8.50 -3.81 -14.91
N PHE A 858 9.06 -2.86 -15.67
CA PHE A 858 10.21 -3.10 -16.52
C PHE A 858 11.45 -3.50 -15.71
N ILE A 859 11.70 -2.86 -14.57
CA ILE A 859 12.79 -3.25 -13.67
C ILE A 859 12.57 -4.68 -13.13
N LEU A 860 11.36 -5.01 -12.71
CA LEU A 860 11.07 -6.36 -12.20
C LEU A 860 11.19 -7.43 -13.31
N PHE A 861 10.77 -7.11 -14.53
CA PHE A 861 10.88 -8.02 -15.67
C PHE A 861 12.33 -8.19 -16.14
N THR A 862 13.14 -7.13 -16.15
CA THR A 862 14.60 -7.24 -16.43
C THR A 862 15.33 -8.04 -15.33
N ASN A 863 14.91 -7.90 -14.08
CA ASN A 863 15.42 -8.69 -12.97
C ASN A 863 15.11 -10.18 -13.15
N TYR A 864 13.95 -10.56 -13.70
CA TYR A 864 13.65 -11.96 -14.02
C TYR A 864 14.67 -12.54 -15.01
N PHE A 865 14.99 -11.82 -16.08
CA PHE A 865 15.98 -12.30 -17.06
C PHE A 865 17.40 -12.40 -16.48
N THR A 866 17.70 -11.62 -15.44
CA THR A 866 19.02 -11.60 -14.79
C THR A 866 19.12 -12.64 -13.67
N TYR A 867 18.14 -12.71 -12.77
CA TYR A 867 18.18 -13.49 -11.53
C TYR A 867 17.26 -14.73 -11.56
N GLY A 868 16.37 -14.86 -12.54
CA GLY A 868 15.42 -15.97 -12.67
C GLY A 868 14.11 -15.76 -11.91
N LEU A 869 13.30 -16.82 -11.80
CA LEU A 869 11.93 -16.77 -11.24
C LEU A 869 11.85 -16.32 -9.77
N ALA A 870 12.95 -16.39 -9.02
CA ALA A 870 12.97 -16.02 -7.60
C ALA A 870 12.69 -14.52 -7.34
N VAL A 871 12.67 -13.69 -8.37
CA VAL A 871 12.32 -12.26 -8.26
C VAL A 871 10.81 -12.03 -8.11
N PHE A 872 9.99 -12.99 -8.53
CA PHE A 872 8.54 -12.91 -8.34
C PHE A 872 8.20 -13.42 -6.95
N VAL A 873 7.81 -12.52 -6.05
CA VAL A 873 7.61 -12.80 -4.62
C VAL A 873 6.19 -12.51 -4.12
N ILE A 874 5.36 -11.83 -4.92
CA ILE A 874 4.00 -11.42 -4.52
C ILE A 874 3.00 -12.50 -4.91
N ASN A 875 2.92 -12.80 -6.21
CA ASN A 875 2.13 -13.90 -6.74
C ASN A 875 2.80 -14.38 -8.03
N PRO A 876 3.70 -15.38 -7.96
CA PRO A 876 4.51 -15.77 -9.10
C PRO A 876 3.70 -16.14 -10.34
N GLN A 877 2.54 -16.78 -10.17
CA GLN A 877 1.71 -17.18 -11.31
C GLN A 877 1.05 -15.97 -11.96
N TRP A 878 0.55 -15.02 -11.16
CA TRP A 878 0.00 -13.77 -11.66
C TRP A 878 1.06 -12.91 -12.35
N GLN A 879 2.22 -12.73 -11.72
CA GLN A 879 3.32 -11.95 -12.27
C GLN A 879 3.82 -12.52 -13.60
N ILE A 880 3.83 -13.86 -13.74
CA ILE A 880 4.12 -14.54 -15.02
C ILE A 880 3.03 -14.23 -16.06
N ALA A 881 1.75 -14.33 -15.71
CA ALA A 881 0.65 -14.03 -16.64
C ALA A 881 0.68 -12.57 -17.14
N GLN A 882 1.09 -11.63 -16.27
CA GLN A 882 1.25 -10.21 -16.60
C GLN A 882 2.39 -9.93 -17.58
N THR A 883 3.24 -10.91 -17.89
CA THR A 883 4.38 -10.72 -18.81
C THR A 883 4.06 -10.95 -20.29
N ASP A 884 2.84 -11.38 -20.66
CA ASP A 884 2.40 -11.47 -22.07
C ASP A 884 1.86 -10.10 -22.54
N ILE A 885 2.78 -9.14 -22.68
CA ILE A 885 2.48 -7.71 -22.91
C ILE A 885 1.91 -7.49 -24.32
N ASN A 886 2.36 -8.28 -25.30
CA ASN A 886 1.92 -8.15 -26.70
C ASN A 886 0.72 -9.07 -27.04
N CYS A 887 0.23 -9.87 -26.08
CA CYS A 887 -0.87 -10.83 -26.22
C CYS A 887 -0.66 -11.91 -27.30
N ASP A 888 0.58 -12.34 -27.53
CA ASP A 888 0.86 -13.41 -28.49
C ASP A 888 0.72 -14.82 -27.86
N GLY A 889 0.43 -14.88 -26.56
CA GLY A 889 0.26 -16.11 -25.79
C GLY A 889 1.56 -16.67 -25.22
N ILE A 890 2.68 -15.94 -25.34
CA ILE A 890 4.00 -16.37 -24.87
C ILE A 890 4.43 -15.48 -23.70
N THR A 891 4.26 -15.95 -22.48
CA THR A 891 4.78 -15.28 -21.28
C THR A 891 6.31 -15.36 -21.19
N LEU A 892 6.92 -14.46 -20.41
CA LEU A 892 8.34 -14.45 -20.06
C LEU A 892 9.28 -14.32 -21.26
N SER A 893 8.84 -13.64 -22.32
CA SER A 893 9.60 -13.50 -23.55
C SER A 893 10.39 -12.18 -23.62
N VAL A 894 11.54 -12.21 -24.29
CA VAL A 894 12.35 -11.00 -24.57
C VAL A 894 11.59 -10.05 -25.52
N THR A 895 10.68 -10.61 -26.33
CA THR A 895 9.79 -9.85 -27.21
C THR A 895 8.86 -8.96 -26.39
N ASP A 896 8.25 -9.51 -25.34
CA ASP A 896 7.38 -8.76 -24.42
C ASP A 896 8.13 -7.70 -23.63
N LEU A 897 9.35 -8.00 -23.17
CA LEU A 897 10.21 -7.02 -22.50
C LEU A 897 10.48 -5.80 -23.38
N VAL A 898 10.78 -6.01 -24.66
CA VAL A 898 10.98 -4.91 -25.62
C VAL A 898 9.68 -4.18 -25.91
N PHE A 899 8.56 -4.89 -25.99
CA PHE A 899 7.26 -4.28 -26.23
C PHE A 899 6.84 -3.38 -25.06
N LEU A 900 7.03 -3.83 -23.81
CA LEU A 900 6.85 -3.05 -22.58
C LEU A 900 7.71 -1.78 -22.58
N LEU A 901 9.01 -1.90 -22.90
CA LEU A 901 9.91 -0.75 -23.00
C LEU A 901 9.39 0.30 -23.99
N ARG A 902 8.87 -0.14 -25.14
CA ARG A 902 8.33 0.78 -26.17
C ARG A 902 7.01 1.44 -25.76
N ILE A 903 6.21 0.80 -24.91
CA ILE A 903 5.03 1.43 -24.32
C ILE A 903 5.47 2.53 -23.36
N ILE A 904 6.40 2.22 -22.45
CA ILE A 904 6.95 3.16 -21.46
C ILE A 904 7.59 4.38 -22.12
N THR A 905 8.37 4.19 -23.19
CA THR A 905 9.03 5.29 -23.90
C THR A 905 8.11 6.07 -24.85
N GLY A 906 6.85 5.64 -25.01
CA GLY A 906 5.88 6.24 -25.93
C GLY A 906 6.12 5.93 -27.42
N ASP A 907 6.96 4.94 -27.72
CA ASP A 907 7.29 4.49 -29.08
C ASP A 907 6.17 3.65 -29.73
N THR A 908 5.26 3.08 -28.94
CA THR A 908 4.10 2.32 -29.41
C THR A 908 2.93 2.39 -28.42
N PRO A 909 1.66 2.40 -28.86
CA PRO A 909 0.52 2.19 -27.96
C PRO A 909 0.41 0.71 -27.54
N SER A 910 -0.25 0.44 -26.42
CA SER A 910 -0.60 -0.92 -25.96
C SER A 910 -1.66 -1.59 -26.88
N GLY A 911 -1.67 -2.92 -26.91
CA GLY A 911 -2.69 -3.71 -27.60
C GLY A 911 -2.17 -5.02 -28.24
N PRO A 912 -3.10 -5.91 -28.66
CA PRO A 912 -2.78 -7.24 -29.18
C PRO A 912 -1.99 -7.19 -30.49
N MET A 913 -0.96 -8.02 -30.58
CA MET A 913 -0.21 -8.27 -31.81
C MET A 913 -0.42 -9.71 -32.31
N PRO A 914 -0.72 -9.94 -33.61
CA PRO A 914 -0.72 -11.28 -34.16
C PRO A 914 0.70 -11.89 -34.06
N PRO A 915 0.84 -13.17 -33.66
CA PRO A 915 2.13 -13.84 -33.61
C PRO A 915 2.81 -13.76 -34.99
N ALA A 916 3.93 -13.05 -35.05
CA ALA A 916 4.71 -12.86 -36.26
C ALA A 916 6.13 -13.34 -36.01
N ILE A 917 6.61 -14.26 -36.83
CA ILE A 917 7.97 -14.78 -36.73
C ILE A 917 8.82 -14.08 -37.79
N ALA A 918 10.00 -13.60 -37.42
CA ALA A 918 10.93 -12.99 -38.35
C ALA A 918 11.31 -13.99 -39.46
N ALA A 919 11.47 -13.50 -40.70
CA ALA A 919 11.76 -14.35 -41.86
C ALA A 919 13.18 -14.96 -41.83
N ASP A 920 14.11 -14.35 -41.09
CA ASP A 920 15.52 -14.74 -41.00
C ASP A 920 15.86 -15.17 -39.56
N THR A 921 16.76 -16.16 -39.44
CA THR A 921 17.29 -16.66 -38.17
C THR A 921 18.54 -15.86 -37.76
N CYS A 922 18.60 -15.46 -36.50
CA CYS A 922 19.77 -14.87 -35.85
C CYS A 922 20.77 -15.97 -35.47
N LEU A 923 22.06 -15.80 -35.80
CA LEU A 923 23.13 -16.73 -35.42
C LEU A 923 23.99 -16.11 -34.31
N LEU A 924 24.11 -16.79 -33.17
CA LEU A 924 25.07 -16.47 -32.12
C LEU A 924 26.19 -17.50 -32.12
N VAL A 925 27.43 -17.03 -32.28
CA VAL A 925 28.63 -17.88 -32.29
C VAL A 925 29.45 -17.62 -31.04
N GLN A 926 29.64 -18.67 -30.24
CA GLN A 926 30.59 -18.71 -29.14
C GLN A 926 31.92 -19.29 -29.61
N ASP A 927 32.99 -18.51 -29.53
CA ASP A 927 34.36 -19.01 -29.70
C ASP A 927 34.96 -19.25 -28.31
N THR A 928 35.04 -20.51 -27.89
CA THR A 928 35.54 -20.90 -26.57
C THR A 928 37.05 -20.81 -26.45
N VAL A 929 37.78 -20.68 -27.56
CA VAL A 929 39.24 -20.50 -27.57
C VAL A 929 39.60 -19.03 -27.46
N ALA A 930 38.89 -18.17 -28.18
CA ALA A 930 39.05 -16.72 -28.13
C ALA A 930 38.35 -16.09 -26.92
N GLY A 931 37.37 -16.78 -26.32
CA GLY A 931 36.55 -16.24 -25.24
C GLY A 931 35.65 -15.12 -25.74
N THR A 932 34.97 -15.30 -26.86
CA THR A 932 34.14 -14.25 -27.48
C THR A 932 32.77 -14.75 -27.90
N ILE A 933 31.77 -13.88 -27.79
CA ILE A 933 30.43 -14.07 -28.37
C ILE A 933 30.28 -13.11 -29.54
N SER A 934 29.84 -13.63 -30.69
CA SER A 934 29.54 -12.83 -31.88
C SER A 934 28.15 -13.13 -32.40
N LEU A 935 27.54 -12.11 -33.01
CA LEU A 935 26.20 -12.11 -33.56
C LEU A 935 26.31 -11.98 -35.08
N ASP A 936 25.60 -12.84 -35.83
CA ASP A 936 25.35 -12.68 -37.25
C ASP A 936 23.85 -12.62 -37.53
N TYR A 937 23.38 -11.42 -37.87
CA TYR A 937 22.00 -11.17 -38.24
C TYR A 937 21.95 -10.04 -39.27
N ALA A 938 21.15 -10.22 -40.32
CA ALA A 938 21.08 -9.26 -41.45
C ALA A 938 20.40 -7.93 -41.07
N GLN A 939 19.63 -7.93 -39.97
CA GLN A 939 18.98 -6.75 -39.42
C GLN A 939 19.62 -6.37 -38.07
N SER A 940 19.14 -5.31 -37.43
CA SER A 940 19.53 -4.95 -36.07
C SER A 940 18.63 -5.60 -35.02
N LEU A 941 19.18 -5.83 -33.84
CA LEU A 941 18.45 -6.23 -32.62
C LEU A 941 18.41 -5.05 -31.64
N SER A 942 17.59 -5.13 -30.60
CA SER A 942 17.60 -4.17 -29.49
C SER A 942 18.01 -4.85 -28.19
N THR A 943 17.56 -6.09 -27.99
CA THR A 943 17.78 -6.85 -26.75
C THR A 943 18.29 -8.26 -27.05
N VAL A 944 19.24 -8.73 -26.23
CA VAL A 944 19.80 -10.08 -26.29
C VAL A 944 19.83 -10.67 -24.87
N HIS A 945 19.21 -11.84 -24.70
CA HIS A 945 19.31 -12.66 -23.50
C HIS A 945 20.04 -13.97 -23.83
N MET A 946 20.95 -14.40 -22.96
CA MET A 946 21.76 -15.61 -23.15
C MET A 946 21.87 -16.38 -21.84
N LEU A 947 21.88 -17.71 -21.95
CA LEU A 947 22.06 -18.64 -20.83
C LEU A 947 23.27 -19.53 -21.09
N PHE A 948 24.19 -19.59 -20.13
CA PHE A 948 25.40 -20.42 -20.20
C PHE A 948 25.41 -21.52 -19.13
N ASP A 949 25.90 -22.71 -19.46
CA ASP A 949 26.08 -23.86 -18.54
C ASP A 949 27.39 -23.81 -17.75
N GLY A 950 27.60 -22.71 -17.05
CA GLY A 950 28.80 -22.50 -16.25
C GLY A 950 29.10 -21.03 -16.08
N GLU A 951 30.10 -20.74 -15.26
CA GLU A 951 30.51 -19.37 -14.99
C GLU A 951 31.07 -18.71 -16.25
N VAL A 952 30.48 -17.57 -16.61
CA VAL A 952 30.90 -16.66 -17.68
C VAL A 952 30.94 -15.26 -17.09
N VAL A 953 32.08 -14.60 -17.21
CA VAL A 953 32.30 -13.22 -16.77
C VAL A 953 32.54 -12.38 -18.02
N PRO A 954 31.51 -11.73 -18.57
CA PRO A 954 31.60 -10.92 -19.78
C PRO A 954 32.23 -9.55 -19.52
N GLU A 955 32.86 -8.99 -20.55
CA GLU A 955 33.37 -7.62 -20.61
C GLU A 955 32.56 -6.85 -21.66
N PHE A 956 31.66 -5.99 -21.19
CA PHE A 956 30.71 -5.27 -22.04
C PHE A 956 31.29 -3.95 -22.58
N ASP A 957 30.94 -3.61 -23.83
CA ASP A 957 31.18 -2.30 -24.44
C ASP A 957 29.90 -1.79 -25.12
N PHE A 958 28.87 -1.51 -24.30
CA PHE A 958 27.56 -1.03 -24.76
C PHE A 958 27.17 0.26 -24.03
N PRO A 959 27.61 1.45 -24.49
CA PRO A 959 27.34 2.71 -23.81
C PRO A 959 25.88 3.19 -23.89
N GLN A 960 25.02 2.48 -24.62
CA GLN A 960 23.58 2.79 -24.79
C GLN A 960 22.67 1.65 -24.32
N HIS A 961 23.23 0.62 -23.70
CA HIS A 961 22.49 -0.54 -23.21
C HIS A 961 22.92 -0.84 -21.78
N ASP A 962 21.96 -1.26 -20.96
CA ASP A 962 22.25 -1.88 -19.68
C ASP A 962 22.57 -3.36 -19.95
N ALA A 963 23.81 -3.74 -19.64
CA ALA A 963 24.34 -5.07 -19.86
C ALA A 963 24.75 -5.68 -18.52
N ASN A 964 24.06 -6.74 -18.11
CA ASN A 964 24.25 -7.40 -16.83
C ASN A 964 24.46 -8.90 -17.00
N ALA A 965 25.22 -9.49 -16.07
CA ALA A 965 25.45 -10.93 -16.00
C ALA A 965 25.37 -11.41 -14.55
N TYR A 966 24.71 -12.55 -14.33
CA TYR A 966 24.56 -13.15 -13.00
C TYR A 966 24.80 -14.66 -13.05
N TRP A 967 25.62 -15.15 -12.12
CA TRP A 967 25.95 -16.56 -11.93
C TRP A 967 25.23 -17.10 -10.69
N ASP A 968 24.34 -18.07 -10.86
CA ASP A 968 23.55 -18.67 -9.76
C ASP A 968 24.22 -19.90 -9.10
N GLY A 969 25.43 -20.24 -9.51
CA GLY A 969 26.13 -21.45 -9.09
C GLY A 969 26.00 -22.63 -10.06
N ILE A 970 25.10 -22.55 -11.05
CA ILE A 970 24.87 -23.56 -12.09
C ILE A 970 24.81 -22.95 -13.49
N TYR A 971 24.14 -21.82 -13.67
CA TYR A 971 23.98 -21.10 -14.93
C TYR A 971 24.41 -19.64 -14.83
N THR A 972 25.01 -19.12 -15.91
CA THR A 972 25.19 -17.67 -16.08
C THR A 972 24.08 -17.14 -16.99
N ARG A 973 23.31 -16.17 -16.50
CA ARG A 973 22.35 -15.39 -17.31
C ARG A 973 22.99 -14.08 -17.71
N VAL A 974 22.88 -13.73 -18.99
CA VAL A 974 23.36 -12.45 -19.52
C VAL A 974 22.21 -11.75 -20.22
N LEU A 975 21.94 -10.50 -19.85
CA LEU A 975 20.96 -9.64 -20.48
C LEU A 975 21.64 -8.37 -21.00
N ILE A 976 21.40 -8.02 -22.25
CA ILE A 976 21.77 -6.73 -22.86
C ILE A 976 20.47 -6.10 -23.34
N VAL A 977 20.06 -4.99 -22.72
CA VAL A 977 18.79 -4.30 -22.98
C VAL A 977 19.03 -2.79 -23.16
N PRO A 978 18.30 -2.06 -24.02
CA PRO A 978 18.50 -0.62 -24.17
C PRO A 978 18.23 0.15 -22.88
N GLN A 979 18.96 1.23 -22.66
CA GLN A 979 18.69 2.14 -21.54
C GLN A 979 17.34 2.84 -21.71
N LEU A 980 16.66 3.13 -20.60
CA LEU A 980 15.44 3.94 -20.56
C LEU A 980 15.76 5.37 -21.00
N ALA A 981 15.51 5.68 -22.27
CA ALA A 981 15.67 7.01 -22.85
C ALA A 981 14.52 7.31 -23.81
N LEU A 982 14.03 8.57 -23.83
CA LEU A 982 12.97 9.00 -24.73
C LEU A 982 13.43 8.93 -26.20
N GLY A 983 12.78 8.10 -27.02
CA GLY A 983 13.02 7.99 -28.47
C GLY A 983 13.39 6.59 -28.96
N THR A 984 13.88 6.50 -30.21
CA THR A 984 14.07 5.24 -30.96
C THR A 984 15.10 4.29 -30.34
N LEU A 985 14.75 3.02 -30.20
CA LEU A 985 15.61 1.93 -29.70
C LEU A 985 17.01 1.89 -30.35
N SER A 986 18.06 1.82 -29.51
CA SER A 986 19.45 1.69 -29.96
C SER A 986 19.75 0.31 -30.56
N PRO A 987 20.25 0.22 -31.81
CA PRO A 987 20.45 -1.05 -32.50
C PRO A 987 21.75 -1.76 -32.10
N ILE A 988 21.65 -3.07 -31.88
CA ILE A 988 22.74 -4.04 -31.83
C ILE A 988 22.91 -4.61 -33.25
N ASN A 989 24.07 -4.40 -33.87
CA ASN A 989 24.37 -4.85 -35.22
C ASN A 989 25.18 -6.16 -35.22
N SER A 990 25.18 -6.90 -36.33
CA SER A 990 26.06 -8.05 -36.56
C SER A 990 27.54 -7.69 -36.29
N GLY A 991 28.24 -8.57 -35.60
CA GLY A 991 29.62 -8.35 -35.14
C GLY A 991 29.96 -9.04 -33.82
N LEU A 992 31.09 -8.65 -33.22
CA LEU A 992 31.47 -9.06 -31.87
C LEU A 992 30.53 -8.42 -30.85
N LEU A 993 29.88 -9.21 -30.00
CA LEU A 993 29.05 -8.70 -28.90
C LEU A 993 29.91 -8.37 -27.68
N PHE A 994 30.67 -9.34 -27.16
CA PHE A 994 31.59 -9.15 -26.05
C PHE A 994 32.66 -10.23 -25.99
N SER A 995 33.75 -9.94 -25.27
CA SER A 995 34.68 -10.94 -24.77
C SER A 995 34.29 -11.39 -23.37
N TYR A 996 34.65 -12.62 -22.99
CA TYR A 996 34.36 -13.16 -21.67
C TYR A 996 35.51 -14.04 -21.14
N SER A 997 35.53 -14.23 -19.83
CA SER A 997 36.34 -15.25 -19.16
C SER A 997 35.44 -16.27 -18.46
N GLY A 998 35.94 -17.49 -18.23
CA GLY A 998 35.14 -18.58 -17.67
C GLY A 998 35.07 -19.80 -18.58
N SER A 999 34.31 -20.82 -18.19
CA SER A 999 34.22 -22.10 -18.89
C SER A 999 32.82 -22.51 -19.31
N GLY A 1000 31.80 -21.66 -19.08
CA GLY A 1000 30.43 -21.95 -19.50
C GLY A 1000 30.26 -21.94 -21.03
N ASN A 1001 29.46 -22.86 -21.54
CA ASN A 1001 29.04 -22.91 -22.94
C ASN A 1001 27.65 -22.29 -23.08
N LEU A 1002 27.42 -21.58 -24.18
CA LEU A 1002 26.12 -21.00 -24.50
C LEU A 1002 25.13 -22.11 -24.82
N ILE A 1003 24.07 -22.23 -24.02
CA ILE A 1003 23.06 -23.30 -24.16
C ILE A 1003 21.75 -22.81 -24.78
N SER A 1004 21.38 -21.54 -24.56
CA SER A 1004 20.24 -20.91 -25.20
C SER A 1004 20.42 -19.41 -25.29
N ALA A 1005 19.70 -18.80 -26.22
CA ALA A 1005 19.63 -17.35 -26.37
C ALA A 1005 18.30 -16.94 -26.99
N SER A 1006 17.84 -15.76 -26.60
CA SER A 1006 16.60 -15.13 -27.05
C SER A 1006 16.90 -13.69 -27.43
N VAL A 1007 16.35 -13.23 -28.56
CA VAL A 1007 16.60 -11.87 -29.06
C VAL A 1007 15.33 -11.21 -29.56
N ALA A 1008 15.29 -9.88 -29.48
CA ALA A 1008 14.19 -9.08 -30.03
C ALA A 1008 14.73 -7.76 -30.60
N TYR A 1009 13.99 -7.18 -31.55
CA TYR A 1009 14.26 -5.84 -32.09
C TYR A 1009 13.18 -4.84 -31.68
N ASP A 1010 11.95 -5.07 -32.08
CA ASP A 1010 10.83 -4.13 -31.91
C ASP A 1010 9.75 -4.65 -30.96
N GLY A 1011 9.91 -5.85 -30.39
CA GLY A 1011 8.90 -6.49 -29.55
C GLY A 1011 7.65 -6.93 -30.32
N GLN A 1012 7.70 -6.88 -31.66
CA GLN A 1012 6.57 -7.21 -32.54
C GLN A 1012 6.73 -8.56 -33.23
N GLN A 1013 7.96 -9.06 -33.34
CA GLN A 1013 8.26 -10.33 -33.98
C GLN A 1013 9.21 -11.16 -33.12
N THR A 1014 8.89 -12.45 -32.98
CA THR A 1014 9.84 -13.42 -32.42
C THR A 1014 10.93 -13.69 -33.45
N VAL A 1015 12.20 -13.51 -33.06
CA VAL A 1015 13.35 -13.80 -33.92
C VAL A 1015 13.90 -15.18 -33.58
N PRO A 1016 13.88 -16.17 -34.50
CA PRO A 1016 14.50 -17.46 -34.26
C PRO A 1016 16.01 -17.30 -34.05
N VAL A 1017 16.58 -18.01 -33.07
CA VAL A 1017 18.02 -17.96 -32.75
C VAL A 1017 18.65 -19.33 -32.92
N LEU A 1018 19.80 -19.37 -33.60
CA LEU A 1018 20.69 -20.52 -33.71
C LEU A 1018 21.97 -20.23 -32.92
N VAL A 1019 22.42 -21.18 -32.10
CA VAL A 1019 23.66 -21.07 -31.32
C VAL A 1019 24.70 -22.04 -31.88
N GLU A 1020 25.90 -21.54 -32.20
CA GLU A 1020 27.04 -22.33 -32.67
C GLU A 1020 28.27 -22.17 -31.76
N GLY A 1021 28.91 -23.28 -31.40
CA GLY A 1021 30.20 -23.29 -30.69
C GLY A 1021 31.37 -23.50 -31.65
N SER A 1022 32.14 -22.44 -31.94
CA SER A 1022 33.42 -22.55 -32.66
C SER A 1022 34.48 -23.12 -31.72
N GLY A 1023 34.65 -24.45 -31.77
CA GLY A 1023 35.52 -25.22 -30.88
C GLY A 1023 34.98 -26.62 -30.55
N ALA A 1024 33.73 -26.90 -30.91
CA ALA A 1024 33.14 -28.22 -30.75
C ALA A 1024 33.82 -29.26 -31.67
N THR A 1025 34.13 -30.41 -31.09
CA THR A 1025 34.61 -31.59 -31.80
C THR A 1025 33.52 -32.01 -32.80
N ALA A 1026 33.88 -32.42 -34.02
CA ALA A 1026 32.92 -32.73 -35.10
C ALA A 1026 31.67 -33.49 -34.62
N CYS A 1027 30.50 -32.85 -34.72
CA CYS A 1027 29.21 -33.43 -34.38
C CYS A 1027 28.79 -34.48 -35.43
N CYS A 1028 28.02 -35.47 -34.97
CA CYS A 1028 27.62 -36.70 -35.65
C CYS A 1028 28.77 -37.72 -35.77
N THR A 1029 29.14 -38.32 -34.64
CA THR A 1029 30.01 -39.52 -34.61
C THR A 1029 29.18 -40.81 -34.56
N HIS A 1030 28.05 -40.78 -33.85
CA HIS A 1030 27.16 -41.92 -33.61
C HIS A 1030 25.69 -41.49 -33.59
N ARG A 1031 25.05 -41.41 -34.77
CA ARG A 1031 23.62 -41.06 -34.88
C ARG A 1031 22.74 -41.98 -34.03
N GLY A 1032 21.90 -41.39 -33.19
CA GLY A 1032 21.10 -42.05 -32.17
C GLY A 1032 21.66 -42.02 -30.75
N ASN A 1033 22.88 -41.50 -30.54
CA ASN A 1033 23.46 -41.25 -29.20
C ASN A 1033 23.03 -39.86 -28.69
N VAL A 1034 21.72 -39.70 -28.49
CA VAL A 1034 21.04 -38.43 -28.25
C VAL A 1034 21.51 -37.75 -26.96
N ASP A 1035 21.91 -38.53 -25.95
CA ASP A 1035 22.40 -37.98 -24.67
C ASP A 1035 23.89 -37.63 -24.67
N GLY A 1036 24.61 -37.94 -25.76
CA GLY A 1036 26.02 -37.59 -25.94
C GLY A 1036 26.96 -38.29 -24.97
N ASP A 1037 26.57 -39.43 -24.39
CA ASP A 1037 27.44 -40.12 -23.44
C ASP A 1037 28.73 -40.65 -24.11
N SER A 1038 29.86 -40.47 -23.42
CA SER A 1038 31.21 -40.81 -23.93
C SER A 1038 31.80 -42.05 -23.25
N ASN A 1039 30.99 -42.75 -22.44
CA ASN A 1039 31.40 -43.94 -21.73
C ASN A 1039 31.45 -45.15 -22.70
N SER A 1040 32.16 -46.22 -22.33
CA SER A 1040 32.75 -47.24 -23.22
C SER A 1040 31.79 -48.15 -24.01
N SER A 1041 30.53 -47.77 -24.18
CA SER A 1041 29.60 -48.34 -25.15
C SER A 1041 28.94 -47.19 -25.89
N SER A 1042 29.59 -46.66 -26.93
CA SER A 1042 29.07 -45.68 -27.90
C SER A 1042 27.87 -46.26 -28.69
N PHE A 1043 26.81 -46.66 -27.97
CA PHE A 1043 25.69 -47.46 -28.42
C PHE A 1043 24.41 -46.82 -27.93
N VAL A 1044 23.58 -46.50 -28.91
CA VAL A 1044 22.16 -46.17 -28.75
C VAL A 1044 21.49 -47.10 -27.75
N ASN A 1045 20.90 -46.54 -26.71
CA ASN A 1045 20.26 -47.23 -25.59
C ASN A 1045 19.00 -46.50 -25.11
N ILE A 1046 18.40 -46.94 -24.00
CA ILE A 1046 17.12 -46.40 -23.52
C ILE A 1046 17.23 -44.97 -22.93
N ALA A 1047 18.41 -44.57 -22.47
CA ALA A 1047 18.66 -43.21 -22.01
C ALA A 1047 18.51 -42.20 -23.17
N ASP A 1048 18.94 -42.56 -24.38
CA ASP A 1048 18.75 -41.76 -25.58
C ASP A 1048 17.27 -41.51 -25.91
N VAL A 1049 16.43 -42.54 -25.74
CA VAL A 1049 14.96 -42.40 -25.92
C VAL A 1049 14.39 -41.47 -24.88
N THR A 1050 14.82 -41.63 -23.62
CA THR A 1050 14.34 -40.79 -22.52
C THR A 1050 14.71 -39.34 -22.76
N ARG A 1051 15.95 -39.08 -23.21
CA ARG A 1051 16.46 -37.76 -23.55
C ARG A 1051 15.70 -37.13 -24.73
N LEU A 1052 15.40 -37.92 -25.77
CA LEU A 1052 14.64 -37.47 -26.94
C LEU A 1052 13.16 -37.17 -26.60
N VAL A 1053 12.55 -37.95 -25.69
CA VAL A 1053 11.19 -37.69 -25.18
C VAL A 1053 11.15 -36.40 -24.36
N SER A 1054 12.11 -36.21 -23.44
CA SER A 1054 12.18 -35.01 -22.61
C SER A 1054 12.35 -33.73 -23.45
N TYR A 1055 13.04 -33.80 -24.59
CA TYR A 1055 13.16 -32.68 -25.52
C TYR A 1055 11.88 -32.44 -26.34
N LEU A 1056 11.22 -33.50 -26.83
CA LEU A 1056 10.02 -33.36 -27.67
C LEU A 1056 8.76 -32.98 -26.88
N PHE A 1057 8.72 -33.24 -25.57
CA PHE A 1057 7.50 -33.12 -24.75
C PHE A 1057 7.70 -32.42 -23.39
N GLY A 1058 8.82 -31.72 -23.15
CA GLY A 1058 9.09 -30.99 -21.89
C GLY A 1058 10.20 -29.93 -21.99
N GLU A 1059 10.57 -29.28 -20.87
CA GLU A 1059 11.64 -28.26 -20.74
C GLU A 1059 13.08 -28.84 -20.84
N GLY A 1060 13.32 -29.82 -21.70
CA GLY A 1060 14.63 -30.42 -21.85
C GLY A 1060 15.66 -29.47 -22.48
N SER A 1061 16.86 -29.37 -21.90
CA SER A 1061 18.00 -28.65 -22.51
C SER A 1061 18.31 -29.17 -23.92
N SER A 1062 18.78 -28.28 -24.81
CA SER A 1062 19.23 -28.61 -26.18
C SER A 1062 20.22 -29.78 -26.20
N PHE A 1063 20.23 -30.56 -27.29
CA PHE A 1063 21.12 -31.72 -27.40
C PHE A 1063 22.58 -31.30 -27.59
N PRO A 1064 23.55 -32.04 -27.05
CA PRO A 1064 24.97 -31.80 -27.31
C PRO A 1064 25.33 -31.82 -28.81
N CYS A 1065 24.54 -32.55 -29.62
CA CYS A 1065 24.70 -32.64 -31.07
C CYS A 1065 23.34 -32.95 -31.73
N LEU A 1066 22.78 -31.98 -32.46
CA LEU A 1066 21.44 -32.09 -33.07
C LEU A 1066 21.39 -33.16 -34.16
N GLU A 1067 22.50 -33.37 -34.86
CA GLU A 1067 22.63 -34.33 -35.95
C GLU A 1067 22.65 -35.80 -35.48
N GLU A 1068 22.95 -36.04 -34.20
CA GLU A 1068 22.79 -37.35 -33.57
C GLU A 1068 21.35 -37.59 -33.12
N ALA A 1069 20.60 -36.53 -32.81
CA ALA A 1069 19.20 -36.57 -32.41
C ALA A 1069 18.21 -36.59 -33.60
N ASN A 1070 18.61 -36.17 -34.80
CA ASN A 1070 17.91 -36.51 -36.06
C ASN A 1070 18.21 -37.98 -36.43
N VAL A 1071 17.64 -38.90 -35.64
CA VAL A 1071 17.92 -40.34 -35.68
C VAL A 1071 17.59 -40.94 -37.05
N ASN A 1072 16.53 -40.47 -37.70
CA ASN A 1072 16.10 -41.00 -38.99
C ASN A 1072 16.94 -40.47 -40.17
N GLY A 1073 17.72 -39.41 -39.96
CA GLY A 1073 18.68 -38.86 -40.91
C GLY A 1073 18.06 -38.20 -42.15
N LEU A 1074 16.79 -37.79 -42.08
CA LEU A 1074 16.10 -37.14 -43.18
C LEU A 1074 16.54 -35.67 -43.25
N SER A 1075 17.12 -35.30 -44.39
CA SER A 1075 17.61 -33.95 -44.69
C SER A 1075 16.62 -33.15 -45.56
N SER A 1076 15.31 -33.25 -45.31
CA SER A 1076 14.35 -32.32 -45.93
C SER A 1076 14.38 -30.97 -45.22
N GLU A 1077 13.87 -29.92 -45.89
CA GLU A 1077 13.97 -28.46 -45.61
C GLU A 1077 13.71 -27.95 -44.17
N SER A 1078 13.46 -28.83 -43.20
CA SER A 1078 13.42 -28.48 -41.77
C SER A 1078 14.65 -28.95 -40.97
N GLY A 1079 15.32 -30.07 -41.29
CA GLY A 1079 16.40 -30.60 -40.43
C GLY A 1079 16.04 -30.79 -38.95
N MET A 1080 14.74 -30.68 -38.61
CA MET A 1080 14.22 -30.60 -37.25
C MET A 1080 14.08 -32.00 -36.67
N ILE A 1081 14.39 -32.10 -35.38
CA ILE A 1081 14.19 -33.29 -34.57
C ILE A 1081 12.70 -33.36 -34.25
N ASP A 1082 12.02 -34.41 -34.69
CA ASP A 1082 10.58 -34.55 -34.55
C ASP A 1082 10.16 -35.91 -34.00
N ILE A 1083 8.85 -36.11 -33.86
CA ILE A 1083 8.29 -37.36 -33.32
C ILE A 1083 8.65 -38.59 -34.18
N LEU A 1084 9.01 -38.42 -35.46
CA LEU A 1084 9.45 -39.50 -36.33
C LEU A 1084 10.86 -39.97 -35.96
N ASP A 1085 11.73 -39.11 -35.46
CA ASP A 1085 13.05 -39.50 -34.91
C ASP A 1085 12.89 -40.37 -33.67
N LEU A 1086 12.00 -39.99 -32.76
CA LEU A 1086 11.66 -40.78 -31.58
C LEU A 1086 11.06 -42.13 -31.97
N THR A 1087 10.11 -42.11 -32.91
CA THR A 1087 9.48 -43.34 -33.41
C THR A 1087 10.51 -44.27 -34.05
N PHE A 1088 11.49 -43.72 -34.78
CA PHE A 1088 12.58 -44.47 -35.40
C PHE A 1088 13.50 -45.10 -34.35
N LEU A 1089 13.89 -44.32 -33.33
CA LEU A 1089 14.79 -44.76 -32.25
C LEU A 1089 14.16 -45.90 -31.42
N VAL A 1090 12.89 -45.75 -31.05
CA VAL A 1090 12.12 -46.78 -30.33
C VAL A 1090 11.96 -48.04 -31.18
N ALA A 1091 11.71 -47.90 -32.48
CA ALA A 1091 11.60 -49.03 -33.39
C ALA A 1091 12.93 -49.80 -33.49
N TYR A 1092 14.06 -49.09 -33.56
CA TYR A 1092 15.40 -49.70 -33.58
C TYR A 1092 15.69 -50.48 -32.29
N LEU A 1093 15.43 -49.89 -31.12
CA LEU A 1093 15.76 -50.49 -29.83
C LEU A 1093 14.84 -51.66 -29.42
N PHE A 1094 13.54 -51.55 -29.67
CA PHE A 1094 12.55 -52.47 -29.10
C PHE A 1094 11.82 -53.34 -30.11
N SER A 1095 11.82 -52.94 -31.40
CA SER A 1095 11.03 -53.61 -32.44
C SER A 1095 11.86 -54.24 -33.56
N GLY A 1096 13.19 -54.23 -33.43
CA GLY A 1096 14.12 -54.77 -34.45
C GLY A 1096 14.14 -53.96 -35.75
N GLY A 1097 13.86 -52.66 -35.68
CA GLY A 1097 13.96 -51.73 -36.79
C GLY A 1097 15.39 -51.58 -37.34
N SER A 1098 15.52 -50.91 -38.49
CA SER A 1098 16.83 -50.64 -39.10
C SER A 1098 17.69 -49.76 -38.19
N PRO A 1099 19.03 -49.97 -38.14
CA PRO A 1099 19.91 -49.08 -37.40
C PRO A 1099 19.88 -47.65 -37.98
N PRO A 1100 20.13 -46.62 -37.14
CA PRO A 1100 20.23 -45.24 -37.60
C PRO A 1100 21.23 -45.11 -38.77
N PRO A 1101 20.98 -44.22 -39.74
CA PRO A 1101 21.91 -43.99 -40.84
C PRO A 1101 23.27 -43.50 -40.32
N PRO A 1102 24.38 -43.84 -41.00
CA PRO A 1102 25.69 -43.32 -40.61
C PRO A 1102 25.75 -41.79 -40.77
N CYS A 1103 26.55 -41.17 -39.93
CA CYS A 1103 26.81 -39.74 -39.99
C CYS A 1103 27.57 -39.33 -41.28
N PRO A 1104 27.31 -38.13 -41.85
CA PRO A 1104 27.92 -37.65 -43.09
C PRO A 1104 29.44 -37.47 -43.06
#